data_AF-A0A2N2X612-F1
#
_entry.id   AF-A0A2N2X612-F1
#
_cell.length_a   1.000
_cell.length_b   1.000
_cell.length_c   1.000
_cell.angle_alpha   90.00
_cell.angle_beta   90.00
_cell.angle_gamma   90.00
#
_symmetry.space_group_name_H-M   'P 1'
#
loop_
_entity.id
_entity.type
_entity.pdbx_description
1 polymer ?
#
loop_
_entity_poly.entity_id
_entity_poly.type
_entity_poly.pdbx_seq_one_letter_code
_entity_poly.pdbx_strand_id
1 'polypeptide(L)'
;MDWDDFVRPINKLQASVKNDSTKNRTEIEMTENIKNITSELIEKYILIIEQNGDPNEAYKYLAINTFQQNWNLDAEDFHQMFRDSFSKVSNLLYQNSWGFIEKSAQNFPEETREMFRDLYDESVEITQKIKTFQTESEKLLPKVRRALNRTNINAQQDERTISVYLAFRFPEKYMLYKADYYKKFCEQLNIKSKKSGERFLHLQELANQIIEENLLDDEDFINTYRKFYPKPDWNDKYLMIQNILYVFFREDLKGTDLVNLLKDFDRKDLEEYYEFLEKIIEKFNLQQNDQRLVFNFRDKKFIVFTIGQRYIWRVRNSKSSELTFGAISTDVFTENHSNFEGNPTAYWNGTNTISEIINHQIKVFDAIEKELNRTQISGYSKHNKKDLEQMAFDIDFRKEILSQLDYQTTTEKPMENTKSNKKTPLNQILFGAPGTGKTYNTKRIAVEIINGEKARTREEINAEYENLVNAKQIVFTTFHQSLSYEDFIEGIKPETTDGNVTYEVKDGIFKGLCQNANPKNTVSFENAYEKLQQKLAENEIIELKTPTDKSFSIALNKNGNLSLMTGSKREKQGILTKEKLLQQLNGKEVFIGWEGYFKGVIYHLKSEFNFNPETTENTKNYVLIIDEINRGNVSAIFGELITLLEEDKRKGNKEQTEVILPYSNDKFSVPNNVYIIGTMNTAD
;
A
#
# COMPACT_ATOMS: atom_id res chain seq x y z
N MET A 1 2.82 30.17 -72.70
CA MET A 1 3.48 30.39 -71.40
C MET A 1 2.49 29.88 -70.38
N ASP A 2 2.62 28.60 -70.03
CA ASP A 2 1.59 27.87 -69.30
C ASP A 2 1.59 28.24 -67.82
N TRP A 3 0.39 28.39 -67.27
CA TRP A 3 0.13 28.66 -65.85
C TRP A 3 0.75 27.61 -64.91
N ASP A 4 1.11 26.43 -65.43
CA ASP A 4 1.71 25.33 -64.66
C ASP A 4 3.18 25.58 -64.24
N ASP A 5 3.92 26.44 -64.95
CA ASP A 5 5.32 26.72 -64.61
C ASP A 5 5.49 27.69 -63.43
N PHE A 6 4.46 28.46 -63.08
CA PHE A 6 4.47 29.40 -61.94
C PHE A 6 4.00 28.76 -60.62
N VAL A 7 3.19 27.70 -60.67
CA VAL A 7 2.53 27.12 -59.48
C VAL A 7 3.37 26.02 -58.82
N ARG A 8 4.21 25.30 -59.59
CA ARG A 8 5.05 24.20 -59.06
C ARG A 8 6.09 24.64 -58.01
N PRO A 9 6.77 25.79 -58.12
CA PRO A 9 7.70 26.25 -57.08
C PRO A 9 7.00 26.67 -55.79
N ILE A 10 5.83 27.30 -55.89
CA ILE A 10 5.04 27.81 -54.74
C ILE A 10 4.47 26.65 -53.92
N ASN A 11 3.97 25.59 -54.57
CA ASN A 11 3.48 24.42 -53.88
C ASN A 11 4.59 23.60 -53.19
N LYS A 12 5.83 23.60 -53.72
CA LYS A 12 7.00 23.00 -53.06
C LYS A 12 7.44 23.79 -51.83
N LEU A 13 7.42 25.12 -51.89
CA LEU A 13 7.70 26.02 -50.75
C LEU A 13 6.61 25.92 -49.66
N GLN A 14 5.33 25.87 -50.03
CA GLN A 14 4.23 25.70 -49.07
C GLN A 14 4.21 24.30 -48.42
N ALA A 15 4.63 23.27 -49.15
CA ALA A 15 4.78 21.91 -48.59
C ALA A 15 5.98 21.80 -47.63
N SER A 16 7.11 22.49 -47.90
CA SER A 16 8.24 22.51 -46.96
C SER A 16 7.91 23.29 -45.69
N VAL A 17 7.24 24.44 -45.80
CA VAL A 17 6.80 25.26 -44.66
C VAL A 17 5.73 24.54 -43.81
N LYS A 18 4.84 23.76 -44.43
CA LYS A 18 3.89 22.90 -43.69
C LYS A 18 4.56 21.73 -42.97
N ASN A 19 5.57 21.11 -43.56
CA ASN A 19 6.35 20.05 -42.91
C ASN A 19 7.21 20.57 -41.74
N ASP A 20 7.84 21.74 -41.89
CA ASP A 20 8.61 22.36 -40.79
C ASP A 20 7.72 22.82 -39.64
N SER A 21 6.51 23.33 -39.92
CA SER A 21 5.56 23.73 -38.87
C SER A 21 4.91 22.56 -38.13
N THR A 22 4.68 21.42 -38.79
CA THR A 22 4.22 20.18 -38.12
C THR A 22 5.34 19.51 -37.34
N LYS A 23 6.57 19.51 -37.86
CA LYS A 23 7.74 18.98 -37.15
C LYS A 23 8.05 19.79 -35.89
N ASN A 24 8.06 21.13 -35.98
CA ASN A 24 8.24 22.01 -34.82
C ASN A 24 7.14 21.80 -33.77
N ARG A 25 5.88 21.63 -34.19
CA ARG A 25 4.77 21.36 -33.27
C ARG A 25 4.92 20.02 -32.54
N THR A 26 5.39 18.99 -33.24
CA THR A 26 5.61 17.65 -32.66
C THR A 26 6.81 17.65 -31.71
N GLU A 27 7.87 18.39 -32.03
CA GLU A 27 9.05 18.57 -31.16
C GLU A 27 8.71 19.35 -29.88
N ILE A 28 7.88 20.40 -29.98
CA ILE A 28 7.38 21.15 -28.82
C ILE A 28 6.51 20.24 -27.93
N GLU A 29 5.54 19.52 -28.51
CA GLU A 29 4.67 18.60 -27.76
C GLU A 29 5.47 17.47 -27.07
N MET A 30 6.52 16.95 -27.71
CA MET A 30 7.41 15.94 -27.13
C MET A 30 8.25 16.49 -25.97
N THR A 31 8.78 17.71 -26.12
CA THR A 31 9.57 18.39 -25.08
C THR A 31 8.72 18.66 -23.84
N GLU A 32 7.49 19.16 -24.04
CA GLU A 32 6.52 19.41 -22.96
C GLU A 32 6.15 18.12 -22.23
N ASN A 33 5.99 17.01 -22.96
CA ASN A 33 5.70 15.71 -22.36
C ASN A 33 6.86 15.16 -21.54
N ILE A 34 8.10 15.26 -22.06
CA ILE A 34 9.31 14.86 -21.32
C ILE A 34 9.43 15.67 -20.03
N LYS A 35 9.16 16.97 -20.11
CA LYS A 35 9.16 17.85 -18.95
C LYS A 35 8.17 17.40 -17.88
N ASN A 36 6.89 17.27 -18.26
CA ASN A 36 5.83 16.91 -17.33
C ASN A 36 6.05 15.55 -16.66
N ILE A 37 6.38 14.52 -17.46
CA ILE A 37 6.64 13.17 -16.94
C ILE A 37 7.87 13.18 -16.04
N THR A 38 8.94 13.89 -16.41
CA THR A 38 10.16 13.92 -15.61
C THR A 38 9.95 14.66 -14.28
N SER A 39 9.21 15.77 -14.27
CA SER A 39 8.83 16.44 -13.03
C SER A 39 8.05 15.52 -12.09
N GLU A 40 7.05 14.78 -12.61
CA GLU A 40 6.29 13.81 -11.83
C GLU A 40 7.19 12.70 -11.25
N LEU A 41 8.16 12.23 -12.04
CA LEU A 41 9.14 11.23 -11.58
C LEU A 41 10.06 11.80 -10.48
N ILE A 42 10.49 13.05 -10.59
CA ILE A 42 11.31 13.73 -9.56
C ILE A 42 10.52 13.88 -8.26
N GLU A 43 9.29 14.36 -8.31
CA GLU A 43 8.41 14.50 -7.13
C GLU A 43 8.22 13.15 -6.42
N LYS A 44 7.92 12.09 -7.18
CA LYS A 44 7.80 10.74 -6.62
C LYS A 44 9.11 10.21 -6.06
N TYR A 45 10.23 10.51 -6.73
CA TYR A 45 11.54 10.10 -6.26
C TYR A 45 11.86 10.74 -4.90
N ILE A 46 11.62 12.04 -4.73
CA ILE A 46 11.77 12.78 -3.46
C ILE A 46 10.97 12.08 -2.36
N LEU A 47 9.68 11.82 -2.59
CA LEU A 47 8.82 11.15 -1.62
C LEU A 47 9.38 9.77 -1.20
N ILE A 48 9.88 8.99 -2.16
CA ILE A 48 10.44 7.67 -1.88
C ILE A 48 11.71 7.77 -1.02
N ILE A 49 12.65 8.65 -1.37
CA ILE A 49 13.92 8.75 -0.64
C ILE A 49 13.75 9.41 0.74
N GLU A 50 12.77 10.31 0.91
CA GLU A 50 12.46 10.88 2.22
C GLU A 50 11.80 9.88 3.17
N GLN A 51 10.95 8.99 2.64
CA GLN A 51 10.28 7.96 3.43
C GLN A 51 11.20 6.77 3.74
N ASN A 52 11.98 6.33 2.75
CA ASN A 52 12.69 5.03 2.79
C ASN A 52 14.22 5.15 2.86
N GLY A 53 14.79 6.36 2.71
CA GLY A 53 16.23 6.58 2.65
C GLY A 53 16.87 6.20 1.31
N ASP A 54 18.21 6.08 1.29
CA ASP A 54 18.95 5.64 0.09
C ASP A 54 18.54 4.22 -0.33
N PRO A 55 18.06 4.00 -1.57
CA PRO A 55 17.67 2.68 -2.09
C PRO A 55 18.86 1.78 -2.44
N ASN A 56 20.00 1.94 -1.74
CA ASN A 56 21.28 1.33 -2.02
C ASN A 56 21.85 1.70 -3.40
N GLU A 57 21.73 2.97 -3.81
CA GLU A 57 22.28 3.45 -5.09
C GLU A 57 23.57 4.25 -4.92
N ALA A 58 23.98 4.54 -3.68
CA ALA A 58 25.23 5.26 -3.37
C ALA A 58 26.49 4.54 -3.89
N TYR A 59 26.46 3.22 -4.08
CA TYR A 59 27.61 2.46 -4.60
C TYR A 59 28.03 2.91 -6.01
N LYS A 60 27.13 3.48 -6.82
CA LYS A 60 27.46 3.97 -8.17
C LYS A 60 28.44 5.15 -8.12
N TYR A 61 28.23 6.07 -7.18
CA TYR A 61 29.15 7.18 -6.92
C TYR A 61 30.52 6.65 -6.49
N LEU A 62 30.53 5.71 -5.54
CA LEU A 62 31.76 5.05 -5.12
C LEU A 62 32.48 4.35 -6.29
N ALA A 63 31.73 3.69 -7.17
CA ALA A 63 32.29 2.99 -8.32
C ALA A 63 32.94 3.93 -9.32
N ILE A 64 32.26 5.02 -9.69
CA ILE A 64 32.79 6.04 -10.61
C ILE A 64 34.02 6.72 -9.99
N ASN A 65 33.96 7.11 -8.71
CA ASN A 65 35.10 7.75 -8.04
C ASN A 65 36.30 6.80 -7.94
N THR A 66 36.06 5.52 -7.63
CA THR A 66 37.13 4.51 -7.58
C THR A 66 37.77 4.34 -8.96
N PHE A 67 36.97 4.32 -10.03
CA PHE A 67 37.49 4.27 -11.39
C PHE A 67 38.35 5.50 -11.70
N GLN A 68 37.83 6.71 -11.46
CA GLN A 68 38.53 7.97 -11.74
C GLN A 68 39.88 8.09 -11.01
N GLN A 69 39.98 7.57 -9.78
CA GLN A 69 41.21 7.61 -8.99
C GLN A 69 42.31 6.65 -9.49
N ASN A 70 41.92 5.52 -10.07
CA ASN A 70 42.85 4.45 -10.41
C ASN A 70 43.14 4.34 -11.92
N TRP A 71 42.24 4.84 -12.77
CA TRP A 71 42.32 4.61 -14.21
C TRP A 71 43.49 5.34 -14.86
N ASN A 72 44.42 4.58 -15.41
CA ASN A 72 45.56 5.09 -16.17
C ASN A 72 45.90 4.13 -17.32
N LEU A 73 45.61 4.54 -18.55
CA LEU A 73 45.86 3.71 -19.74
C LEU A 73 47.35 3.38 -19.93
N ASP A 74 48.25 4.26 -19.46
CA ASP A 74 49.69 4.10 -19.63
C ASP A 74 50.35 3.41 -18.42
N ALA A 75 49.56 2.78 -17.54
CA ALA A 75 50.07 2.01 -16.41
C ALA A 75 50.91 0.81 -16.86
N GLU A 76 52.03 0.59 -16.16
CA GLU A 76 52.95 -0.53 -16.41
C GLU A 76 52.25 -1.89 -16.23
N ASP A 77 51.54 -2.07 -15.11
CA ASP A 77 50.65 -3.22 -14.90
C ASP A 77 49.20 -2.82 -15.21
N PHE A 78 48.84 -2.95 -16.48
CA PHE A 78 47.48 -2.64 -16.94
C PHE A 78 46.41 -3.53 -16.28
N HIS A 79 46.69 -4.80 -16.01
CA HIS A 79 45.70 -5.71 -15.43
C HIS A 79 45.37 -5.32 -13.99
N GLN A 80 46.39 -5.05 -13.18
CA GLN A 80 46.19 -4.63 -11.80
C GLN A 80 45.46 -3.28 -11.73
N MET A 81 45.91 -2.29 -12.52
CA MET A 81 45.23 -0.99 -12.65
C MET A 81 43.76 -1.17 -13.05
N PHE A 82 43.48 -2.02 -14.05
CA PHE A 82 42.13 -2.30 -14.51
C PHE A 82 41.26 -2.89 -13.39
N ARG A 83 41.79 -3.88 -12.65
CA ARG A 83 41.07 -4.50 -11.53
C ARG A 83 40.77 -3.51 -10.42
N ASP A 84 41.71 -2.64 -10.08
CA ASP A 84 41.54 -1.64 -9.04
C ASP A 84 40.48 -0.61 -9.43
N SER A 85 40.54 -0.14 -10.68
CA SER A 85 39.58 0.81 -11.26
C SER A 85 38.14 0.29 -11.26
N PHE A 86 37.93 -0.98 -11.58
CA PHE A 86 36.59 -1.60 -11.60
C PHE A 86 36.22 -2.35 -10.31
N SER A 87 37.02 -2.25 -9.24
CA SER A 87 36.84 -3.04 -8.00
C SER A 87 35.49 -2.83 -7.31
N LYS A 88 34.78 -1.71 -7.60
CA LYS A 88 33.49 -1.33 -7.02
C LYS A 88 32.33 -1.38 -8.02
N VAL A 89 32.52 -1.91 -9.23
CA VAL A 89 31.51 -1.93 -10.31
C VAL A 89 30.21 -2.68 -9.95
N SER A 90 30.28 -3.62 -8.99
CA SER A 90 29.12 -4.34 -8.45
C SER A 90 28.27 -4.99 -9.56
N ASN A 91 26.95 -4.76 -9.55
CA ASN A 91 25.96 -5.33 -10.48
C ASN A 91 25.75 -4.51 -11.77
N LEU A 92 26.60 -3.51 -12.06
CA LEU A 92 26.45 -2.68 -13.26
C LEU A 92 26.76 -3.47 -14.55
N LEU A 93 27.70 -4.42 -14.47
CA LEU A 93 28.10 -5.30 -15.58
C LEU A 93 27.50 -6.71 -15.45
N TYR A 94 27.27 -7.37 -16.58
CA TYR A 94 26.94 -8.79 -16.59
C TYR A 94 28.18 -9.63 -16.27
N GLN A 95 27.95 -10.78 -15.62
CA GLN A 95 29.01 -11.72 -15.25
C GLN A 95 29.87 -12.16 -16.45
N ASN A 96 29.25 -12.40 -17.62
CA ASN A 96 30.04 -12.80 -18.79
C ASN A 96 30.84 -11.64 -19.36
N SER A 97 30.26 -10.43 -19.44
CA SER A 97 30.96 -9.22 -19.90
C SER A 97 32.19 -8.94 -19.03
N TRP A 98 32.01 -9.01 -17.71
CA TRP A 98 33.10 -8.88 -16.74
C TRP A 98 34.14 -9.99 -16.90
N GLY A 99 33.69 -11.25 -16.94
CA GLY A 99 34.56 -12.41 -17.05
C GLY A 99 35.39 -12.42 -18.33
N PHE A 100 34.85 -11.91 -19.44
CA PHE A 100 35.61 -11.71 -20.66
C PHE A 100 36.63 -10.58 -20.51
N ILE A 101 36.19 -9.37 -20.17
CA ILE A 101 37.06 -8.19 -20.24
C ILE A 101 38.20 -8.24 -19.21
N GLU A 102 37.95 -8.77 -18.01
CA GLU A 102 38.97 -8.95 -16.98
C GLU A 102 40.03 -9.98 -17.42
N LYS A 103 39.59 -11.07 -18.07
CA LYS A 103 40.51 -12.09 -18.58
C LYS A 103 41.26 -11.62 -19.82
N SER A 104 40.65 -10.76 -20.64
CA SER A 104 41.32 -10.05 -21.72
C SER A 104 42.42 -9.15 -21.17
N ALA A 105 42.13 -8.32 -20.16
CA ALA A 105 43.14 -7.48 -19.51
C ALA A 105 44.29 -8.31 -18.89
N GLN A 106 43.98 -9.47 -18.32
CA GLN A 106 44.99 -10.36 -17.72
C GLN A 106 45.92 -11.02 -18.75
N ASN A 107 45.37 -11.54 -19.86
CA ASN A 107 46.12 -12.39 -20.79
C ASN A 107 46.57 -11.65 -22.06
N PHE A 108 45.92 -10.54 -22.37
CA PHE A 108 46.12 -9.71 -23.56
C PHE A 108 46.01 -8.22 -23.19
N PRO A 109 46.88 -7.73 -22.26
CA PRO A 109 46.77 -6.38 -21.70
C PRO A 109 46.88 -5.29 -22.76
N GLU A 110 47.78 -5.43 -23.73
CA GLU A 110 47.99 -4.43 -24.79
C GLU A 110 46.78 -4.33 -25.73
N GLU A 111 46.26 -5.46 -26.23
CA GLU A 111 45.06 -5.43 -27.07
C GLU A 111 43.85 -4.86 -26.31
N THR A 112 43.72 -5.19 -25.02
CA THR A 112 42.63 -4.66 -24.19
C THR A 112 42.81 -3.16 -23.91
N ARG A 113 44.04 -2.70 -23.68
CA ARG A 113 44.38 -1.29 -23.48
C ARG A 113 44.00 -0.48 -24.72
N GLU A 114 44.37 -0.94 -25.91
CA GLU A 114 44.05 -0.24 -27.16
C GLU A 114 42.54 -0.19 -27.42
N MET A 115 41.79 -1.26 -27.09
CA MET A 115 40.33 -1.20 -27.15
C MET A 115 39.75 -0.05 -26.31
N PHE A 116 40.23 0.14 -25.07
CA PHE A 116 39.78 1.26 -24.24
C PHE A 116 40.30 2.61 -24.73
N ARG A 117 41.52 2.67 -25.28
CA ARG A 117 42.07 3.88 -25.92
C ARG A 117 41.16 4.36 -27.05
N ASP A 118 40.75 3.45 -27.93
CA ASP A 118 39.82 3.73 -29.03
C ASP A 118 38.43 4.13 -28.54
N LEU A 119 37.91 3.48 -27.49
CA LEU A 119 36.60 3.82 -26.91
C LEU A 119 36.58 5.22 -26.30
N TYR A 120 37.71 5.67 -25.78
CA TYR A 120 37.86 6.96 -25.09
C TYR A 120 38.41 8.08 -25.96
N ASP A 121 38.66 7.83 -27.24
CA ASP A 121 39.05 8.88 -28.19
C ASP A 121 37.86 9.84 -28.44
N GLU A 122 37.96 11.07 -27.97
CA GLU A 122 36.89 12.06 -28.15
C GLU A 122 36.83 12.64 -29.57
N SER A 123 37.83 12.39 -30.41
CA SER A 123 37.86 12.83 -31.81
C SER A 123 37.02 11.94 -32.75
N VAL A 124 36.60 10.77 -32.28
CA VAL A 124 35.82 9.79 -33.05
C VAL A 124 34.35 9.79 -32.60
N GLU A 125 33.43 9.68 -33.57
CA GLU A 125 31.99 9.64 -33.33
C GLU A 125 31.60 8.40 -32.50
N ILE A 126 30.63 8.58 -31.59
CA ILE A 126 30.30 7.59 -30.55
C ILE A 126 29.84 6.25 -31.13
N THR A 127 28.99 6.23 -32.15
CA THR A 127 28.52 5.01 -32.81
C THR A 127 29.69 4.22 -33.40
N GLN A 128 30.66 4.92 -34.00
CA GLN A 128 31.89 4.30 -34.51
C GLN A 128 32.74 3.71 -33.38
N LYS A 129 32.88 4.39 -32.24
CA LYS A 129 33.63 3.89 -31.07
C LYS A 129 33.02 2.61 -30.50
N ILE A 130 31.71 2.61 -30.28
CA ILE A 130 30.96 1.45 -29.77
C ILE A 130 31.16 0.25 -30.70
N LYS A 131 31.00 0.45 -32.01
CA LYS A 131 31.15 -0.61 -33.01
C LYS A 131 32.58 -1.15 -33.09
N THR A 132 33.57 -0.26 -32.99
CA THR A 132 34.99 -0.65 -33.00
C THR A 132 35.30 -1.52 -31.78
N PHE A 133 34.92 -1.08 -30.58
CA PHE A 133 35.12 -1.85 -29.34
C PHE A 133 34.47 -3.24 -29.40
N GLN A 134 33.23 -3.32 -29.88
CA GLN A 134 32.51 -4.59 -30.05
C GLN A 134 33.21 -5.53 -31.03
N THR A 135 33.69 -4.98 -32.16
CA THR A 135 34.37 -5.75 -33.19
C THR A 135 35.71 -6.30 -32.69
N GLU A 136 36.51 -5.48 -32.02
CA GLU A 136 37.79 -5.91 -31.46
C GLU A 136 37.61 -6.91 -30.31
N SER A 137 36.56 -6.76 -29.51
CA SER A 137 36.19 -7.73 -28.48
C SER A 137 35.91 -9.12 -29.07
N GLU A 138 35.13 -9.20 -30.15
CA GLU A 138 34.83 -10.47 -30.83
C GLU A 138 36.07 -11.07 -31.52
N LYS A 139 36.98 -10.23 -32.04
CA LYS A 139 38.28 -10.70 -32.57
C LYS A 139 39.19 -11.25 -31.47
N LEU A 140 39.14 -10.69 -30.26
CA LEU A 140 39.95 -11.12 -29.12
C LEU A 140 39.40 -12.40 -28.46
N LEU A 141 38.09 -12.63 -28.51
CA LEU A 141 37.40 -13.76 -27.87
C LEU A 141 38.01 -15.15 -28.17
N PRO A 142 38.36 -15.53 -29.41
CA PRO A 142 39.03 -16.80 -29.69
C PRO A 142 40.42 -16.93 -29.05
N LYS A 143 41.16 -15.83 -28.84
CA LYS A 143 42.45 -15.86 -28.14
C LYS A 143 42.22 -16.12 -26.64
N VAL A 144 41.26 -15.44 -26.03
CA VAL A 144 40.87 -15.61 -24.62
C VAL A 144 40.39 -17.03 -24.33
N ARG A 145 39.51 -17.59 -25.18
CA ARG A 145 39.03 -18.98 -25.04
C ARG A 145 40.16 -20.01 -25.05
N ARG A 146 41.16 -19.81 -25.92
CA ARG A 146 42.35 -20.67 -26.00
C ARG A 146 43.23 -20.53 -24.76
N ALA A 147 43.50 -19.31 -24.31
CA ALA A 147 44.31 -19.06 -23.11
C ALA A 147 43.71 -19.70 -21.85
N LEU A 148 42.37 -19.74 -21.74
CA LEU A 148 41.67 -20.29 -20.58
C LEU A 148 41.27 -21.75 -20.71
N ASN A 149 41.51 -22.38 -21.88
CA ASN A 149 41.00 -23.70 -22.23
C ASN A 149 39.48 -23.85 -21.96
N ARG A 150 38.69 -22.83 -22.34
CA ARG A 150 37.24 -22.76 -22.12
C ARG A 150 36.53 -22.26 -23.36
N THR A 151 35.45 -22.93 -23.75
CA THR A 151 34.64 -22.57 -24.92
C THR A 151 33.38 -21.78 -24.58
N ASN A 152 32.95 -21.80 -23.32
CA ASN A 152 31.70 -21.22 -22.83
C ASN A 152 31.80 -19.73 -22.43
N ILE A 153 32.83 -19.01 -22.89
CA ILE A 153 32.99 -17.57 -22.66
C ILE A 153 32.44 -16.82 -23.87
N ASN A 154 31.72 -15.73 -23.66
CA ASN A 154 31.27 -14.81 -24.70
C ASN A 154 31.83 -13.42 -24.41
N ALA A 155 32.01 -12.59 -25.45
CA ALA A 155 32.50 -11.23 -25.24
C ALA A 155 31.45 -10.36 -24.55
N GLN A 156 30.19 -10.40 -25.02
CA GLN A 156 29.04 -9.68 -24.49
C GLN A 156 29.35 -8.20 -24.14
N GLN A 157 29.88 -7.45 -25.10
CA GLN A 157 30.13 -6.01 -24.95
C GLN A 157 28.93 -5.21 -25.51
N ASP A 158 27.76 -5.46 -24.93
CA ASP A 158 26.48 -4.87 -25.33
C ASP A 158 26.32 -3.40 -24.90
N GLU A 159 25.21 -2.76 -25.28
CA GLU A 159 24.91 -1.36 -24.96
C GLU A 159 25.04 -1.05 -23.46
N ARG A 160 24.65 -1.98 -22.58
CA ARG A 160 24.76 -1.81 -21.13
C ARG A 160 26.22 -1.77 -20.71
N THR A 161 26.99 -2.75 -21.19
CA THR A 161 28.42 -2.86 -20.89
C THR A 161 29.18 -1.61 -21.33
N ILE A 162 28.94 -1.16 -22.56
CA ILE A 162 29.59 0.03 -23.11
C ILE A 162 29.19 1.30 -22.37
N SER A 163 27.92 1.43 -21.97
CA SER A 163 27.47 2.59 -21.16
C SER A 163 28.23 2.71 -19.83
N VAL A 164 28.59 1.58 -19.20
CA VAL A 164 29.37 1.59 -17.95
C VAL A 164 30.76 2.14 -18.19
N TYR A 165 31.47 1.67 -19.22
CA TYR A 165 32.83 2.13 -19.52
C TYR A 165 32.88 3.62 -19.84
N LEU A 166 31.88 4.11 -20.60
CA LEU A 166 31.77 5.52 -20.98
C LEU A 166 31.39 6.39 -19.79
N ALA A 167 30.36 6.01 -19.02
CA ALA A 167 29.93 6.75 -17.84
C ALA A 167 30.98 6.75 -16.72
N PHE A 168 31.83 5.72 -16.63
CA PHE A 168 32.92 5.70 -15.66
C PHE A 168 34.03 6.66 -16.05
N ARG A 169 34.35 6.77 -17.34
CA ARG A 169 35.42 7.66 -17.83
C ARG A 169 34.99 9.11 -17.99
N PHE A 170 33.76 9.34 -18.46
CA PHE A 170 33.17 10.66 -18.70
C PHE A 170 31.76 10.71 -18.07
N PRO A 171 31.64 10.66 -16.74
CA PRO A 171 30.35 10.67 -16.04
C PRO A 171 29.50 11.91 -16.33
N GLU A 172 30.15 13.02 -16.70
CA GLU A 172 29.53 14.27 -17.10
C GLU A 172 29.01 14.29 -18.54
N LYS A 173 29.25 13.23 -19.34
CA LYS A 173 28.81 13.12 -20.75
C LYS A 173 27.91 11.93 -21.04
N TYR A 174 28.07 10.84 -20.30
CA TYR A 174 27.37 9.59 -20.59
C TYR A 174 26.63 9.04 -19.40
N MET A 175 25.41 8.55 -19.65
CA MET A 175 24.59 7.89 -18.64
C MET A 175 24.78 6.37 -18.62
N LEU A 176 24.47 5.75 -17.49
CA LEU A 176 24.36 4.30 -17.38
C LEU A 176 23.06 3.81 -18.06
N TYR A 177 23.11 2.66 -18.74
CA TYR A 177 21.96 2.13 -19.48
C TYR A 177 21.48 0.76 -18.97
N LYS A 178 20.16 0.59 -18.91
CA LYS A 178 19.50 -0.71 -18.72
C LYS A 178 18.26 -0.80 -19.61
N ALA A 179 18.18 -1.86 -20.41
CA ALA A 179 17.16 -2.03 -21.44
C ALA A 179 15.72 -1.99 -20.91
N ASP A 180 15.46 -2.59 -19.75
CA ASP A 180 14.10 -2.66 -19.19
C ASP A 180 13.61 -1.29 -18.73
N TYR A 181 14.49 -0.49 -18.11
CA TYR A 181 14.14 0.86 -17.65
C TYR A 181 13.97 1.81 -18.83
N TYR A 182 14.82 1.69 -19.85
CA TYR A 182 14.65 2.42 -21.10
C TYR A 182 13.27 2.16 -21.74
N LYS A 183 12.85 0.89 -21.85
CA LYS A 183 11.54 0.56 -22.43
C LYS A 183 10.39 1.13 -21.61
N LYS A 184 10.42 0.95 -20.29
CA LYS A 184 9.41 1.48 -19.37
C LYS A 184 9.35 3.02 -19.44
N PHE A 185 10.49 3.68 -19.58
CA PHE A 185 10.53 5.14 -19.73
C PHE A 185 9.94 5.59 -21.07
N CYS A 186 10.27 4.94 -22.19
CA CYS A 186 9.63 5.22 -23.47
C CYS A 186 8.11 5.01 -23.42
N GLU A 187 7.62 4.00 -22.70
CA GLU A 187 6.20 3.76 -22.50
C GLU A 187 5.52 4.91 -21.73
N GLN A 188 6.15 5.42 -20.65
CA GLN A 188 5.65 6.59 -19.92
C GLN A 188 5.60 7.85 -20.79
N LEU A 189 6.61 8.04 -21.63
CA LEU A 189 6.66 9.14 -22.59
C LEU A 189 5.73 8.94 -23.80
N ASN A 190 5.04 7.80 -23.90
CA ASN A 190 4.21 7.43 -25.04
C ASN A 190 4.98 7.50 -26.39
N ILE A 191 6.27 7.15 -26.38
CA ILE A 191 7.12 7.10 -27.57
C ILE A 191 7.55 5.67 -27.89
N LYS A 192 7.79 5.41 -29.17
CA LYS A 192 8.22 4.08 -29.61
C LYS A 192 9.68 3.82 -29.26
N SER A 193 9.93 2.70 -28.57
CA SER A 193 11.29 2.26 -28.29
C SER A 193 12.08 1.93 -29.58
N LYS A 194 13.38 2.23 -29.56
CA LYS A 194 14.33 1.94 -30.64
C LYS A 194 14.76 0.46 -30.64
N LYS A 195 15.37 0.05 -31.75
CA LYS A 195 15.90 -1.31 -31.91
C LYS A 195 17.14 -1.51 -31.03
N SER A 196 17.44 -2.76 -30.70
CA SER A 196 18.67 -3.10 -29.96
C SER A 196 19.89 -2.54 -30.70
N GLY A 197 20.81 -1.91 -29.97
CA GLY A 197 21.97 -1.21 -30.52
C GLY A 197 21.79 0.30 -30.68
N GLU A 198 20.55 0.80 -30.67
CA GLU A 198 20.23 2.24 -30.78
C GLU A 198 19.61 2.81 -29.49
N ARG A 199 19.34 1.95 -28.50
CA ARG A 199 18.56 2.31 -27.30
C ARG A 199 19.37 3.14 -26.33
N PHE A 200 20.64 2.82 -26.15
CA PHE A 200 21.52 3.59 -25.28
C PHE A 200 21.66 5.03 -25.77
N LEU A 201 21.97 5.23 -27.05
CA LEU A 201 22.12 6.58 -27.63
C LEU A 201 20.80 7.35 -27.61
N HIS A 202 19.68 6.69 -27.87
CA HIS A 202 18.39 7.35 -27.75
C HIS A 202 18.02 7.70 -26.30
N LEU A 203 18.38 6.86 -25.32
CA LEU A 203 18.21 7.22 -23.90
C LEU A 203 19.11 8.41 -23.53
N GLN A 204 20.32 8.47 -24.07
CA GLN A 204 21.23 9.60 -23.91
C GLN A 204 20.64 10.90 -24.47
N GLU A 205 20.01 10.86 -25.65
CA GLU A 205 19.29 12.01 -26.23
C GLU A 205 18.17 12.50 -25.31
N LEU A 206 17.35 11.59 -24.76
CA LEU A 206 16.29 11.93 -23.82
C LEU A 206 16.84 12.54 -22.53
N ALA A 207 17.95 12.02 -22.01
CA ALA A 207 18.60 12.55 -20.82
C ALA A 207 19.18 13.96 -21.06
N ASN A 208 19.72 14.22 -22.25
CA ASN A 208 20.19 15.57 -22.62
C ASN A 208 19.03 16.58 -22.59
N GLN A 209 17.87 16.22 -23.14
CA GLN A 209 16.67 17.06 -23.12
C GLN A 209 16.21 17.34 -21.68
N ILE A 210 16.22 16.33 -20.80
CA ILE A 210 15.90 16.53 -19.37
C ILE A 210 16.85 17.54 -18.71
N ILE A 211 18.15 17.47 -19.04
CA ILE A 211 19.16 18.38 -18.48
C ILE A 211 18.94 19.81 -19.00
N GLU A 212 18.60 19.97 -20.27
CA GLU A 212 18.31 21.28 -20.89
C GLU A 212 17.09 21.97 -20.27
N GLU A 213 16.11 21.20 -19.79
CA GLU A 213 14.93 21.73 -19.08
C GLU A 213 15.22 22.20 -17.64
N ASN A 214 16.45 22.01 -17.12
CA ASN A 214 16.88 22.39 -15.77
C ASN A 214 16.02 21.84 -14.61
N LEU A 215 15.29 20.74 -14.82
CA LEU A 215 14.41 20.13 -13.82
C LEU A 215 15.17 19.59 -12.60
N LEU A 216 16.45 19.27 -12.77
CA LEU A 216 17.32 18.72 -11.73
C LEU A 216 17.97 19.81 -10.86
N ASP A 217 17.80 21.09 -11.21
CA ASP A 217 18.37 22.22 -10.47
C ASP A 217 17.38 22.82 -9.46
N ASP A 218 16.21 22.22 -9.31
CA ASP A 218 15.22 22.55 -8.28
C ASP A 218 15.82 22.42 -6.87
N GLU A 219 15.65 23.45 -6.03
CA GLU A 219 16.26 23.49 -4.70
C GLU A 219 15.73 22.39 -3.78
N ASP A 220 14.45 22.06 -3.83
CA ASP A 220 13.84 21.04 -2.97
C ASP A 220 14.38 19.65 -3.35
N PHE A 221 14.44 19.37 -4.66
CA PHE A 221 15.06 18.16 -5.17
C PHE A 221 16.53 18.05 -4.76
N ILE A 222 17.34 19.08 -5.01
CA ILE A 222 18.77 19.07 -4.69
C ILE A 222 18.99 18.91 -3.19
N ASN A 223 18.30 19.69 -2.35
CA ASN A 223 18.44 19.62 -0.91
C ASN A 223 18.10 18.23 -0.38
N THR A 224 17.10 17.56 -0.94
CA THR A 224 16.73 16.20 -0.56
C THR A 224 17.73 15.17 -1.07
N TYR A 225 18.10 15.26 -2.34
CA TYR A 225 19.04 14.33 -2.98
C TYR A 225 20.41 14.35 -2.28
N ARG A 226 20.91 15.54 -1.92
CA ARG A 226 22.23 15.71 -1.30
C ARG A 226 22.31 15.24 0.16
N LYS A 227 21.19 14.97 0.83
CA LYS A 227 21.20 14.27 2.14
C LYS A 227 21.80 12.87 2.02
N PHE A 228 21.61 12.20 0.88
CA PHE A 228 22.02 10.81 0.66
C PHE A 228 23.22 10.67 -0.28
N TYR A 229 23.36 11.57 -1.25
CA TYR A 229 24.43 11.53 -2.24
C TYR A 229 25.26 12.82 -2.19
N PRO A 230 26.36 12.84 -1.42
CA PRO A 230 27.27 13.97 -1.38
C PRO A 230 27.72 14.38 -2.78
N LYS A 231 27.77 15.69 -3.04
CA LYS A 231 28.11 16.23 -4.36
C LYS A 231 29.55 15.84 -4.74
N PRO A 232 29.77 15.15 -5.88
CA PRO A 232 31.11 14.86 -6.36
C PRO A 232 31.74 16.06 -7.07
N ASP A 233 33.03 15.95 -7.42
CA ASP A 233 33.79 16.97 -8.15
C ASP A 233 33.43 17.05 -9.65
N TRP A 234 32.62 16.13 -10.14
CA TRP A 234 32.14 16.05 -11.52
C TRP A 234 30.63 16.30 -11.59
N ASN A 235 30.10 16.59 -12.78
CA ASN A 235 28.67 16.84 -12.98
C ASN A 235 27.90 15.51 -12.97
N ASP A 236 27.03 15.32 -11.99
CA ASP A 236 26.32 14.07 -11.75
C ASP A 236 24.88 14.04 -12.25
N LYS A 237 24.44 15.02 -13.05
CA LYS A 237 23.06 15.09 -13.57
C LYS A 237 22.62 13.80 -14.28
N TYR A 238 23.48 13.17 -15.09
CA TYR A 238 23.16 11.88 -15.72
C TYR A 238 22.94 10.76 -14.70
N LEU A 239 23.71 10.75 -13.62
CA LEU A 239 23.55 9.77 -12.55
C LEU A 239 22.31 10.05 -11.70
N MET A 240 21.94 11.32 -11.51
CA MET A 240 20.68 11.71 -10.88
C MET A 240 19.49 11.19 -11.68
N ILE A 241 19.44 11.43 -13.00
CA ILE A 241 18.42 10.88 -13.90
C ILE A 241 18.38 9.36 -13.78
N GLN A 242 19.55 8.71 -13.83
CA GLN A 242 19.61 7.26 -13.73
C GLN A 242 19.04 6.75 -12.40
N ASN A 243 19.32 7.41 -11.27
CA ASN A 243 18.78 7.01 -9.98
C ASN A 243 17.26 7.21 -9.90
N ILE A 244 16.73 8.30 -10.47
CA ILE A 244 15.28 8.54 -10.57
C ILE A 244 14.60 7.41 -11.34
N LEU A 245 15.07 7.13 -12.57
CA LEU A 245 14.50 6.07 -13.40
C LEU A 245 14.66 4.69 -12.75
N TYR A 246 15.80 4.43 -12.13
CA TYR A 246 16.08 3.16 -11.47
C TYR A 246 15.13 2.90 -10.31
N VAL A 247 14.94 3.87 -9.42
CA VAL A 247 14.06 3.74 -8.25
C VAL A 247 12.61 3.51 -8.69
N PHE A 248 12.15 4.26 -9.69
CA PHE A 248 10.77 4.15 -10.15
C PHE A 248 10.48 2.85 -10.91
N PHE A 249 11.47 2.32 -11.65
CA PHE A 249 11.30 1.14 -12.49
C PHE A 249 11.88 -0.16 -11.91
N ARG A 250 12.58 -0.11 -10.76
CA ARG A 250 12.93 -1.28 -9.94
C ARG A 250 11.65 -2.01 -9.52
N GLU A 251 11.70 -3.33 -9.53
CA GLU A 251 10.55 -4.18 -9.15
C GLU A 251 10.60 -4.57 -7.67
N ASP A 252 11.78 -4.60 -7.06
CA ASP A 252 12.03 -4.90 -5.65
C ASP A 252 11.83 -3.70 -4.70
N LEU A 253 11.80 -2.46 -5.22
CA LEU A 253 11.31 -1.29 -4.47
C LEU A 253 9.78 -1.16 -4.53
N LYS A 254 9.12 -2.05 -5.27
CA LYS A 254 7.67 -2.17 -5.25
C LYS A 254 7.34 -3.27 -4.26
N GLY A 255 6.87 -2.92 -3.06
CA GLY A 255 6.27 -3.86 -2.10
C GLY A 255 5.19 -4.77 -2.72
N THR A 256 4.73 -4.44 -3.93
CA THR A 256 3.83 -5.21 -4.78
C THR A 256 4.35 -6.59 -5.23
N ASP A 257 5.67 -6.86 -5.32
CA ASP A 257 6.19 -8.17 -5.79
C ASP A 257 6.20 -9.26 -4.70
N LEU A 258 6.56 -8.92 -3.47
CA LEU A 258 6.52 -9.86 -2.35
C LEU A 258 5.09 -10.32 -2.05
N VAL A 259 4.12 -9.40 -2.08
CA VAL A 259 2.70 -9.72 -1.92
C VAL A 259 2.23 -10.65 -3.05
N ASN A 260 2.65 -10.41 -4.30
CA ASN A 260 2.35 -11.30 -5.42
C ASN A 260 2.96 -12.71 -5.27
N LEU A 261 4.14 -12.84 -4.67
CA LEU A 261 4.78 -14.12 -4.40
C LEU A 261 4.11 -14.88 -3.24
N LEU A 262 3.57 -14.14 -2.28
CA LEU A 262 2.88 -14.66 -1.10
C LEU A 262 1.38 -14.90 -1.34
N LYS A 263 0.79 -14.38 -2.43
CA LYS A 263 -0.66 -14.48 -2.75
C LYS A 263 -1.22 -15.89 -2.75
N ASP A 264 -0.36 -16.86 -3.05
CA ASP A 264 -0.73 -18.27 -3.14
C ASP A 264 -0.59 -19.01 -1.81
N PHE A 265 -0.18 -18.35 -0.72
CA PHE A 265 -0.08 -18.93 0.63
C PHE A 265 -1.35 -18.62 1.45
N ASP A 266 -1.74 -19.56 2.30
CA ASP A 266 -2.78 -19.30 3.28
C ASP A 266 -2.24 -18.34 4.36
N ARG A 267 -3.01 -17.28 4.64
CA ARG A 267 -2.58 -16.23 5.57
C ARG A 267 -2.40 -16.78 6.99
N LYS A 268 -3.31 -17.65 7.44
CA LYS A 268 -3.25 -18.24 8.77
C LYS A 268 -2.00 -19.12 8.89
N ASP A 269 -1.71 -19.90 7.86
CA ASP A 269 -0.49 -20.72 7.81
C ASP A 269 0.80 -19.84 7.84
N LEU A 270 0.79 -18.67 7.17
CA LEU A 270 1.88 -17.70 7.23
C LEU A 270 2.05 -17.08 8.62
N GLU A 271 0.95 -16.67 9.26
CA GLU A 271 0.97 -16.13 10.63
C GLU A 271 1.53 -17.17 11.60
N GLU A 272 1.01 -18.41 11.55
CA GLU A 272 1.51 -19.55 12.34
C GLU A 272 2.99 -19.84 12.07
N TYR A 273 3.43 -19.78 10.81
CA TYR A 273 4.85 -19.95 10.44
C TYR A 273 5.74 -18.90 11.10
N TYR A 274 5.36 -17.62 11.04
CA TYR A 274 6.17 -16.53 11.58
C TYR A 274 6.13 -16.48 13.11
N GLU A 275 5.00 -16.80 13.75
CA GLU A 275 4.90 -16.92 15.21
C GLU A 275 5.85 -18.00 15.77
N PHE A 276 5.97 -19.15 15.10
CA PHE A 276 6.92 -20.18 15.53
C PHE A 276 8.37 -19.81 15.19
N LEU A 277 8.59 -19.12 14.06
CA LEU A 277 9.91 -18.60 13.70
C LEU A 277 10.42 -17.57 14.72
N GLU A 278 9.55 -16.70 15.24
CA GLU A 278 9.88 -15.78 16.34
C GLU A 278 10.38 -16.51 17.57
N LYS A 279 9.71 -17.59 17.98
CA LYS A 279 10.17 -18.41 19.12
C LYS A 279 11.57 -18.98 18.89
N ILE A 280 11.89 -19.37 17.65
CA ILE A 280 13.25 -19.82 17.28
C ILE A 280 14.24 -18.66 17.41
N ILE A 281 13.91 -17.50 16.83
CA ILE A 281 14.76 -16.31 16.84
C ILE A 281 15.06 -15.86 18.28
N GLU A 282 14.03 -15.76 19.12
CA GLU A 282 14.14 -15.38 20.53
C GLU A 282 14.96 -16.40 21.32
N LYS A 283 14.69 -17.70 21.14
CA LYS A 283 15.36 -18.77 21.89
C LYS A 283 16.87 -18.80 21.65
N PHE A 284 17.30 -18.52 20.43
CA PHE A 284 18.71 -18.59 20.02
C PHE A 284 19.37 -17.23 19.81
N ASN A 285 18.65 -16.14 20.13
CA ASN A 285 19.10 -14.76 19.94
C ASN A 285 19.63 -14.49 18.53
N LEU A 286 18.93 -15.00 17.51
CA LEU A 286 19.31 -14.84 16.11
C LEU A 286 19.20 -13.38 15.68
N GLN A 287 20.09 -12.94 14.79
CA GLN A 287 20.15 -11.55 14.33
C GLN A 287 19.97 -11.45 12.82
N GLN A 288 19.39 -10.35 12.36
CA GLN A 288 19.35 -10.03 10.94
C GLN A 288 20.77 -9.94 10.37
N ASN A 289 20.97 -10.40 9.13
CA ASN A 289 22.26 -10.51 8.43
C ASN A 289 23.23 -11.55 9.01
N ASP A 290 22.80 -12.43 9.92
CA ASP A 290 23.59 -13.58 10.35
C ASP A 290 23.86 -14.51 9.16
N GLN A 291 25.15 -14.67 8.84
CA GLN A 291 25.64 -15.39 7.66
C GLN A 291 25.31 -16.89 7.67
N ARG A 292 24.87 -17.42 8.81
CA ARG A 292 24.40 -18.82 8.96
C ARG A 292 22.98 -19.01 8.48
N LEU A 293 22.18 -17.94 8.39
CA LEU A 293 20.75 -17.98 8.14
C LEU A 293 20.44 -17.73 6.67
N VAL A 294 19.46 -18.45 6.14
CA VAL A 294 18.94 -18.24 4.78
C VAL A 294 17.43 -18.39 4.77
N PHE A 295 16.76 -17.37 4.25
CA PHE A 295 15.33 -17.32 3.99
C PHE A 295 15.11 -17.32 2.48
N ASN A 296 14.37 -18.28 1.95
CA ASN A 296 14.12 -18.33 0.51
C ASN A 296 12.80 -19.03 0.16
N PHE A 297 12.48 -19.01 -1.14
CA PHE A 297 11.43 -19.82 -1.71
C PHE A 297 12.02 -21.09 -2.34
N ARG A 298 11.42 -22.25 -2.05
CA ARG A 298 11.75 -23.52 -2.72
C ARG A 298 10.66 -23.87 -3.72
N ASP A 299 11.05 -24.06 -4.98
CA ASP A 299 10.18 -24.47 -6.09
C ASP A 299 8.91 -23.61 -6.26
N LYS A 300 8.92 -22.37 -5.76
CA LYS A 300 7.75 -21.47 -5.61
C LYS A 300 6.60 -22.08 -4.80
N LYS A 301 6.83 -23.20 -4.10
CA LYS A 301 5.85 -23.95 -3.30
C LYS A 301 5.97 -23.71 -1.81
N PHE A 302 7.17 -23.38 -1.34
CA PHE A 302 7.46 -23.26 0.09
C PHE A 302 8.24 -21.99 0.39
N ILE A 303 7.96 -21.39 1.53
CA ILE A 303 8.91 -20.53 2.24
C ILE A 303 9.73 -21.44 3.13
N VAL A 304 11.06 -21.29 3.09
CA VAL A 304 11.97 -22.15 3.82
C VAL A 304 12.99 -21.31 4.59
N PHE A 305 13.12 -21.63 5.88
CA PHE A 305 14.17 -21.15 6.76
C PHE A 305 15.23 -22.23 6.92
N THR A 306 16.49 -21.85 6.68
CA THR A 306 17.65 -22.73 6.64
C THR A 306 18.74 -22.20 7.56
N ILE A 307 19.38 -23.10 8.31
CA ILE A 307 20.60 -22.82 9.05
C ILE A 307 21.69 -23.70 8.46
N GLY A 308 22.79 -23.07 8.02
CA GLY A 308 23.89 -23.79 7.38
C GLY A 308 23.46 -24.46 6.08
N GLN A 309 23.38 -25.79 6.08
CA GLN A 309 22.98 -26.59 4.92
C GLN A 309 21.72 -27.44 5.16
N ARG A 310 20.99 -27.22 6.26
CA ARG A 310 19.78 -27.99 6.58
C ARG A 310 18.55 -27.10 6.69
N TYR A 311 17.45 -27.58 6.12
CA TYR A 311 16.14 -26.97 6.30
C TYR A 311 15.71 -27.12 7.76
N ILE A 312 15.24 -26.02 8.33
CA ILE A 312 14.88 -25.92 9.74
C ILE A 312 13.38 -25.84 9.89
N TRP A 313 12.75 -24.96 9.12
CA TRP A 313 11.33 -24.65 9.23
C TRP A 313 10.77 -24.26 7.85
N ARG A 314 9.59 -24.75 7.49
CA ARG A 314 8.92 -24.37 6.23
C ARG A 314 7.42 -24.19 6.40
N VAL A 315 6.85 -23.42 5.49
CA VAL A 315 5.40 -23.38 5.23
C VAL A 315 5.14 -23.51 3.73
N ARG A 316 4.05 -24.17 3.38
CA ARG A 316 3.61 -24.46 2.00
C ARG A 316 2.64 -23.39 1.50
N ASN A 317 2.62 -23.18 0.19
CA ASN A 317 1.57 -22.44 -0.49
C ASN A 317 0.32 -23.30 -0.78
N SER A 318 -0.85 -22.69 -0.81
CA SER A 318 -2.17 -23.31 -0.99
C SER A 318 -2.32 -24.15 -2.28
N LYS A 319 -1.48 -23.93 -3.30
CA LYS A 319 -1.51 -24.67 -4.57
C LYS A 319 -0.85 -26.05 -4.55
N SER A 320 0.01 -26.32 -3.58
CA SER A 320 0.70 -27.62 -3.46
C SER A 320 -0.14 -28.62 -2.66
N SER A 321 -0.10 -29.92 -2.98
CA SER A 321 -0.76 -30.98 -2.21
C SER A 321 0.09 -31.59 -1.10
N GLU A 322 1.31 -31.07 -0.91
CA GLU A 322 2.21 -31.52 0.16
C GLU A 322 1.74 -31.06 1.55
N LEU A 323 2.41 -31.53 2.60
CA LEU A 323 2.10 -31.13 3.97
C LEU A 323 2.43 -29.65 4.21
N THR A 324 1.55 -28.95 4.94
CA THR A 324 1.62 -27.50 5.18
C THR A 324 2.91 -27.06 5.85
N PHE A 325 3.26 -27.69 6.97
CA PHE A 325 4.44 -27.36 7.76
C PHE A 325 5.49 -28.48 7.68
N GLY A 326 6.72 -28.13 8.00
CA GLY A 326 7.75 -29.12 8.28
C GLY A 326 8.89 -28.53 9.09
N ALA A 327 9.40 -29.30 10.05
CA ALA A 327 10.48 -28.89 10.93
C ALA A 327 11.57 -29.97 11.04
N ILE A 328 12.79 -29.51 11.31
CA ILE A 328 13.86 -30.37 11.80
C ILE A 328 13.60 -30.81 13.24
N SER A 329 14.06 -31.99 13.62
CA SER A 329 13.93 -32.54 14.98
C SER A 329 15.01 -33.58 15.27
N THR A 330 15.29 -33.83 16.55
CA THR A 330 16.15 -34.95 16.95
C THR A 330 15.50 -36.31 16.82
N ASP A 331 14.16 -36.38 16.82
CA ASP A 331 13.39 -37.62 16.66
C ASP A 331 12.33 -37.51 15.56
N VAL A 332 11.86 -38.66 15.10
CA VAL A 332 10.65 -38.80 14.30
C VAL A 332 9.42 -38.72 15.20
N PHE A 333 8.47 -37.86 14.85
CA PHE A 333 7.18 -37.75 15.54
C PHE A 333 5.97 -37.58 14.59
N THR A 334 6.19 -37.57 13.28
CA THR A 334 5.11 -37.61 12.27
C THR A 334 5.23 -38.84 11.38
N GLU A 335 4.10 -39.28 10.81
CA GLU A 335 4.08 -40.38 9.83
C GLU A 335 4.88 -40.05 8.56
N ASN A 336 4.90 -38.76 8.18
CA ASN A 336 5.63 -38.28 7.02
C ASN A 336 6.95 -37.63 7.45
N HIS A 337 8.00 -38.44 7.51
CA HIS A 337 9.33 -38.02 7.93
C HIS A 337 10.42 -38.51 6.98
N SER A 338 11.57 -37.84 7.03
CA SER A 338 12.79 -38.29 6.36
C SER A 338 14.01 -38.01 7.23
N ASN A 339 15.10 -38.74 6.99
CA ASN A 339 16.36 -38.54 7.70
C ASN A 339 17.27 -37.57 6.92
N PHE A 340 17.92 -36.64 7.61
CA PHE A 340 19.02 -35.89 7.02
C PHE A 340 20.30 -36.72 7.04
N GLU A 341 20.96 -36.82 5.90
CA GLU A 341 22.28 -37.46 5.84
C GLU A 341 23.31 -36.65 6.67
N GLY A 342 24.24 -37.36 7.31
CA GLY A 342 25.36 -36.79 8.07
C GLY A 342 25.12 -36.58 9.57
N ASN A 343 26.19 -36.22 10.29
CA ASN A 343 26.19 -35.98 11.74
C ASN A 343 25.98 -34.48 12.09
N PRO A 344 25.23 -34.16 13.17
CA PRO A 344 24.46 -35.07 14.01
C PRO A 344 23.19 -35.55 13.30
N THR A 345 22.69 -36.72 13.70
CA THR A 345 21.42 -37.26 13.19
C THR A 345 20.28 -36.29 13.50
N ALA A 346 19.48 -36.00 12.47
CA ALA A 346 18.31 -35.15 12.57
C ALA A 346 17.26 -35.61 11.55
N TYR A 347 16.00 -35.47 11.90
CA TYR A 347 14.86 -35.89 11.11
C TYR A 347 14.07 -34.68 10.64
N TRP A 348 13.63 -34.73 9.40
CA TRP A 348 12.61 -33.83 8.87
C TRP A 348 11.23 -34.42 9.15
N ASN A 349 10.33 -33.66 9.77
CA ASN A 349 8.97 -34.09 10.10
C ASN A 349 7.96 -33.14 9.46
N GLY A 350 7.11 -33.66 8.57
CA GLY A 350 6.05 -32.88 7.91
C GLY A 350 4.68 -33.09 8.56
N THR A 351 3.84 -32.04 8.59
CA THR A 351 2.46 -32.07 9.11
C THR A 351 1.58 -31.00 8.47
N ASN A 352 0.25 -31.13 8.58
CA ASN A 352 -0.70 -30.11 8.18
C ASN A 352 -1.09 -29.14 9.30
N THR A 353 -0.68 -29.39 10.55
CA THR A 353 -1.07 -28.54 11.69
C THR A 353 0.15 -28.10 12.47
N ILE A 354 0.22 -26.83 12.85
CA ILE A 354 1.34 -26.34 13.65
C ILE A 354 1.37 -26.94 15.07
N SER A 355 0.21 -27.40 15.58
CA SER A 355 0.10 -28.00 16.91
C SER A 355 1.00 -29.23 17.09
N GLU A 356 1.18 -30.07 16.07
CA GLU A 356 2.09 -31.22 16.14
C GLU A 356 3.56 -30.79 16.30
N ILE A 357 3.96 -29.68 15.66
CA ILE A 357 5.29 -29.09 15.79
C ILE A 357 5.47 -28.50 17.19
N ILE A 358 4.49 -27.73 17.66
CA ILE A 358 4.53 -27.08 18.99
C ILE A 358 4.62 -28.13 20.11
N ASN A 359 3.86 -29.22 20.02
CA ASN A 359 3.90 -30.32 21.00
C ASN A 359 5.29 -30.98 21.10
N HIS A 360 6.12 -30.86 20.07
CA HIS A 360 7.47 -31.42 20.00
C HIS A 360 8.57 -30.34 19.91
N GLN A 361 8.26 -29.08 20.24
CA GLN A 361 9.16 -27.94 20.06
C GLN A 361 10.53 -28.09 20.74
N ILE A 362 10.60 -28.82 21.87
CA ILE A 362 11.85 -29.10 22.57
C ILE A 362 12.82 -29.86 21.65
N LYS A 363 12.34 -30.90 20.97
CA LYS A 363 13.15 -31.72 20.05
C LYS A 363 13.55 -30.96 18.79
N VAL A 364 12.68 -30.05 18.34
CA VAL A 364 12.97 -29.12 17.24
C VAL A 364 14.11 -28.18 17.64
N PHE A 365 14.02 -27.55 18.82
CA PHE A 365 15.04 -26.64 19.32
C PHE A 365 16.37 -27.35 19.57
N ASP A 366 16.38 -28.56 20.13
CA ASP A 366 17.59 -29.35 20.32
C ASP A 366 18.32 -29.65 18.99
N ALA A 367 17.56 -29.87 17.91
CA ALA A 367 18.13 -30.05 16.58
C ALA A 367 18.67 -28.74 16.02
N ILE A 368 17.97 -27.62 16.19
CA ILE A 368 18.40 -26.29 15.76
C ILE A 368 19.71 -25.88 16.46
N GLU A 369 19.81 -26.10 17.77
CA GLU A 369 21.01 -25.78 18.55
C GLU A 369 22.24 -26.49 18.00
N LYS A 370 22.10 -27.78 17.66
CA LYS A 370 23.16 -28.57 17.03
C LYS A 370 23.58 -28.01 15.66
N GLU A 371 22.63 -27.51 14.87
CA GLU A 371 22.90 -26.90 13.55
C GLU A 371 23.61 -25.55 13.66
N LEU A 372 23.23 -24.73 14.64
CA LEU A 372 23.86 -23.44 14.93
C LEU A 372 25.29 -23.61 15.44
N ASN A 373 25.54 -24.61 16.29
CA ASN A 373 26.86 -24.87 16.87
C ASN A 373 27.88 -25.39 15.84
N ARG A 374 27.44 -26.02 14.74
CA ARG A 374 28.34 -26.58 13.72
C ARG A 374 28.61 -25.67 12.52
N THR A 375 27.81 -24.62 12.32
CA THR A 375 27.83 -23.81 11.09
C THR A 375 28.34 -22.40 11.37
N GLN A 376 29.31 -21.92 10.58
CA GLN A 376 29.78 -20.54 10.59
C GLN A 376 29.19 -19.69 9.45
N ILE A 377 28.89 -20.31 8.31
CA ILE A 377 28.23 -19.68 7.15
C ILE A 377 27.34 -20.69 6.44
N SER A 378 26.22 -20.25 5.90
CA SER A 378 25.39 -21.07 5.05
C SER A 378 25.99 -21.21 3.65
N GLY A 379 26.05 -22.45 3.14
CA GLY A 379 26.38 -22.73 1.73
C GLY A 379 25.32 -22.20 0.75
N TYR A 380 24.16 -21.80 1.26
CA TYR A 380 23.04 -21.24 0.50
C TYR A 380 22.92 -19.72 0.65
N SER A 381 23.89 -19.03 1.27
CA SER A 381 23.85 -17.58 1.53
C SER A 381 23.49 -16.74 0.30
N LYS A 382 24.01 -17.11 -0.87
CA LYS A 382 23.70 -16.46 -2.16
C LYS A 382 22.22 -16.53 -2.59
N HIS A 383 21.44 -17.43 -1.99
CA HIS A 383 20.02 -17.63 -2.28
C HIS A 383 19.10 -16.92 -1.29
N ASN A 384 19.66 -16.27 -0.26
CA ASN A 384 18.88 -15.54 0.73
C ASN A 384 18.08 -14.41 0.09
N LYS A 385 16.80 -14.33 0.42
CA LYS A 385 15.86 -13.30 -0.02
C LYS A 385 15.73 -12.26 1.09
N LYS A 386 16.22 -11.05 0.81
CA LYS A 386 16.28 -9.96 1.79
C LYS A 386 14.91 -9.60 2.35
N ASP A 387 13.86 -9.64 1.54
CA ASP A 387 12.53 -9.27 2.00
C ASP A 387 11.92 -10.35 2.93
N LEU A 388 12.20 -11.65 2.69
CA LEU A 388 11.78 -12.73 3.61
C LEU A 388 12.60 -12.70 4.91
N GLU A 389 13.89 -12.37 4.82
CA GLU A 389 14.71 -12.11 6.00
C GLU A 389 14.16 -10.92 6.79
N GLN A 390 13.79 -9.83 6.12
CA GLN A 390 13.17 -8.68 6.75
C GLN A 390 11.84 -9.06 7.42
N MET A 391 10.97 -9.84 6.77
CA MET A 391 9.74 -10.35 7.41
C MET A 391 10.00 -11.18 8.67
N ALA A 392 11.16 -11.84 8.79
CA ALA A 392 11.51 -12.62 9.97
C ALA A 392 11.92 -11.75 11.17
N PHE A 393 12.53 -10.58 10.93
CA PHE A 393 13.13 -9.73 11.97
C PHE A 393 12.42 -8.39 12.19
N ASP A 394 11.61 -7.94 11.24
CA ASP A 394 10.85 -6.69 11.26
C ASP A 394 9.35 -7.00 11.29
N ILE A 395 8.79 -6.93 12.49
CA ILE A 395 7.40 -7.28 12.78
C ILE A 395 6.44 -6.34 12.05
N ASP A 396 6.80 -5.05 11.93
CA ASP A 396 5.94 -4.04 11.33
C ASP A 396 5.91 -4.21 9.81
N PHE A 397 7.09 -4.42 9.19
CA PHE A 397 7.18 -4.79 7.78
C PHE A 397 6.41 -6.08 7.47
N ARG A 398 6.54 -7.10 8.32
CA ARG A 398 5.78 -8.36 8.16
C ARG A 398 4.27 -8.12 8.22
N LYS A 399 3.78 -7.36 9.20
CA LYS A 399 2.35 -7.04 9.35
C LYS A 399 1.82 -6.25 8.15
N GLU A 400 2.60 -5.31 7.65
CA GLU A 400 2.27 -4.54 6.45
C GLU A 400 2.09 -5.46 5.24
N ILE A 401 3.06 -6.34 4.97
CA ILE A 401 3.02 -7.27 3.83
C ILE A 401 1.86 -8.27 3.94
N LEU A 402 1.63 -8.85 5.12
CA LEU A 402 0.53 -9.78 5.33
C LEU A 402 -0.85 -9.09 5.18
N SER A 403 -0.98 -7.82 5.58
CA SER A 403 -2.22 -7.05 5.37
C SER A 403 -2.53 -6.78 3.90
N GLN A 404 -1.50 -6.70 3.05
CA GLN A 404 -1.68 -6.51 1.61
C GLN A 404 -2.15 -7.78 0.88
N LEU A 405 -1.97 -8.99 1.47
CA LEU A 405 -2.52 -10.24 0.94
C LEU A 405 -4.05 -10.28 0.97
N ASP A 406 -4.67 -9.56 1.92
CA ASP A 406 -6.13 -9.40 2.00
C ASP A 406 -6.70 -8.60 0.80
N TYR A 407 -5.86 -7.79 0.14
CA TYR A 407 -6.26 -6.99 -1.03
C TYR A 407 -6.10 -7.76 -2.35
N GLN A 408 -5.13 -8.68 -2.47
CA GLN A 408 -4.85 -9.42 -3.71
C GLN A 408 -5.65 -10.72 -3.88
N THR A 409 -6.03 -11.39 -2.79
CA THR A 409 -6.93 -12.57 -2.86
C THR A 409 -8.33 -12.21 -3.38
N THR A 410 -8.69 -10.92 -3.33
CA THR A 410 -9.92 -10.37 -3.94
C THR A 410 -9.84 -10.06 -5.43
N THR A 411 -8.71 -10.31 -6.11
CA THR A 411 -8.53 -9.93 -7.53
C THR A 411 -8.01 -11.06 -8.42
N GLU A 412 -8.85 -12.03 -8.81
CA GLU A 412 -8.75 -12.63 -10.15
C GLU A 412 -10.15 -12.88 -10.78
N LYS A 413 -10.36 -12.19 -11.91
CA LYS A 413 -11.48 -12.09 -12.86
C LYS A 413 -12.76 -11.34 -12.44
N PRO A 414 -13.26 -10.44 -13.32
CA PRO A 414 -14.43 -9.61 -13.06
C PRO A 414 -15.67 -10.50 -13.01
N MET A 415 -16.13 -10.83 -11.82
CA MET A 415 -17.52 -11.23 -11.63
C MET A 415 -18.34 -9.97 -11.43
N GLU A 416 -19.38 -9.91 -12.26
CA GLU A 416 -20.46 -8.94 -12.28
C GLU A 416 -20.80 -8.34 -10.91
N ASN A 417 -21.05 -7.03 -10.95
CA ASN A 417 -21.82 -6.27 -9.97
C ASN A 417 -22.77 -7.15 -9.18
N THR A 418 -22.39 -7.48 -7.96
CA THR A 418 -23.35 -7.59 -6.86
C THR A 418 -22.72 -6.97 -5.62
N LYS A 419 -23.18 -5.76 -5.31
CA LYS A 419 -22.89 -4.99 -4.10
C LYS A 419 -23.03 -5.88 -2.86
N SER A 420 -22.00 -5.95 -2.02
CA SER A 420 -22.18 -6.20 -0.59
C SER A 420 -21.19 -5.36 0.23
N ASN A 421 -21.74 -4.45 1.03
CA ASN A 421 -21.10 -3.44 1.89
C ASN A 421 -19.97 -4.01 2.78
N LYS A 422 -18.71 -3.59 2.59
CA LYS A 422 -17.73 -3.56 3.70
C LYS A 422 -18.02 -2.31 4.54
N LYS A 423 -18.32 -2.51 5.83
CA LYS A 423 -18.72 -1.45 6.77
C LYS A 423 -17.46 -0.76 7.32
N THR A 424 -17.37 0.57 7.24
CA THR A 424 -16.27 1.37 7.82
C THR A 424 -16.20 1.16 9.34
N PRO A 425 -15.01 0.93 9.95
CA PRO A 425 -14.91 0.71 11.40
C PRO A 425 -15.33 1.94 12.20
N LEU A 426 -16.04 1.72 13.31
CA LEU A 426 -16.57 2.79 14.18
C LEU A 426 -15.49 3.50 15.02
N ASN A 427 -14.36 2.84 15.29
CA ASN A 427 -13.20 3.43 15.94
C ASN A 427 -11.96 3.08 15.11
N GLN A 428 -11.18 4.09 14.73
CA GLN A 428 -9.96 3.93 13.94
C GLN A 428 -8.86 4.81 14.51
N ILE A 429 -7.63 4.31 14.57
CA ILE A 429 -6.44 5.10 14.90
C ILE A 429 -5.50 5.08 13.69
N LEU A 430 -5.20 6.26 13.17
CA LEU A 430 -4.17 6.48 12.16
C LEU A 430 -2.85 6.69 12.92
N PHE A 431 -1.94 5.72 12.88
CA PHE A 431 -0.67 5.79 13.59
C PHE A 431 0.53 5.76 12.63
N GLY A 432 1.67 6.27 13.08
CA GLY A 432 2.92 6.27 12.32
C GLY A 432 3.83 7.44 12.68
N ALA A 433 5.00 7.53 12.05
CA ALA A 433 5.97 8.59 12.30
C ALA A 433 5.37 10.01 12.08
N PRO A 434 5.85 11.05 12.78
CA PRO A 434 5.45 12.44 12.53
C PRO A 434 5.63 12.81 11.05
N GLY A 435 4.74 13.63 10.49
CA GLY A 435 4.85 14.10 9.10
C GLY A 435 4.30 13.15 8.01
N THR A 436 3.84 11.94 8.35
CA THR A 436 3.26 10.97 7.38
C THR A 436 1.82 11.28 6.91
N GLY A 437 1.33 12.51 7.14
CA GLY A 437 0.01 12.94 6.67
C GLY A 437 -1.18 12.32 7.40
N LYS A 438 -1.02 11.78 8.62
CA LYS A 438 -2.12 11.20 9.41
C LYS A 438 -3.26 12.20 9.62
N THR A 439 -2.96 13.37 10.17
CA THR A 439 -3.92 14.47 10.36
C THR A 439 -4.43 15.03 9.04
N TYR A 440 -3.62 14.99 7.98
CA TYR A 440 -4.04 15.41 6.63
C TYR A 440 -5.15 14.51 6.05
N ASN A 441 -5.10 13.21 6.35
CA ASN A 441 -6.04 12.20 5.87
C ASN A 441 -7.36 12.15 6.65
N THR A 442 -7.40 12.61 7.91
CA THR A 442 -8.63 12.58 8.73
C THR A 442 -9.78 13.34 8.09
N LYS A 443 -9.52 14.48 7.43
CA LYS A 443 -10.55 15.26 6.72
C LYS A 443 -11.25 14.45 5.64
N ARG A 444 -10.48 13.74 4.81
CA ARG A 444 -11.01 12.89 3.73
C ARG A 444 -11.86 11.75 4.30
N ILE A 445 -11.31 11.02 5.28
CA ILE A 445 -11.98 9.87 5.90
C ILE A 445 -13.30 10.31 6.57
N ALA A 446 -13.29 11.42 7.30
CA ALA A 446 -14.49 11.94 7.96
C ALA A 446 -15.58 12.35 6.96
N VAL A 447 -15.20 13.01 5.85
CA VAL A 447 -16.14 13.35 4.77
C VAL A 447 -16.70 12.09 4.10
N GLU A 448 -15.87 11.08 3.84
CA GLU A 448 -16.31 9.81 3.25
C GLU A 448 -17.25 9.04 4.17
N ILE A 449 -17.01 9.03 5.49
CA ILE A 449 -17.91 8.41 6.47
C ILE A 449 -19.30 9.05 6.43
N ILE A 450 -19.39 10.38 6.35
CA ILE A 450 -20.67 11.09 6.45
C ILE A 450 -21.40 11.17 5.12
N ASN A 451 -20.68 11.52 4.04
CA ASN A 451 -21.25 11.80 2.72
C ASN A 451 -21.06 10.66 1.70
N GLY A 452 -20.43 9.56 2.11
CA GLY A 452 -20.10 8.41 1.29
C GLY A 452 -18.81 8.58 0.48
N GLU A 453 -18.22 7.44 0.12
CA GLU A 453 -17.06 7.37 -0.77
C GLU A 453 -17.43 7.85 -2.18
N LYS A 454 -16.75 8.91 -2.62
CA LYS A 454 -16.88 9.52 -3.96
C LYS A 454 -15.55 10.14 -4.33
N ALA A 455 -15.23 10.15 -5.62
CA ALA A 455 -14.10 10.92 -6.14
C ALA A 455 -14.34 12.41 -5.85
N ARG A 456 -13.41 13.03 -5.15
CA ARG A 456 -13.42 14.45 -4.79
C ARG A 456 -12.02 15.01 -4.94
N THR A 457 -11.90 16.26 -5.36
CA THR A 457 -10.63 17.00 -5.24
C THR A 457 -10.37 17.38 -3.79
N ARG A 458 -9.16 17.84 -3.49
CA ARG A 458 -8.82 18.27 -2.13
C ARG A 458 -9.62 19.50 -1.71
N GLU A 459 -9.88 20.41 -2.64
CA GLU A 459 -10.68 21.62 -2.43
C GLU A 459 -12.11 21.27 -2.05
N GLU A 460 -12.70 20.27 -2.73
CA GLU A 460 -14.05 19.76 -2.44
C GLU A 460 -14.11 19.07 -1.07
N ILE A 461 -13.12 18.24 -0.74
CA ILE A 461 -13.03 17.61 0.60
C ILE A 461 -12.93 18.68 1.68
N ASN A 462 -12.10 19.70 1.49
CA ASN A 462 -11.95 20.78 2.47
C ASN A 462 -13.26 21.56 2.63
N ALA A 463 -13.94 21.92 1.54
CA ALA A 463 -15.21 22.63 1.60
C ALA A 463 -16.31 21.80 2.30
N GLU A 464 -16.44 20.51 1.97
CA GLU A 464 -17.38 19.61 2.64
C GLU A 464 -17.05 19.45 4.13
N TYR A 465 -15.76 19.30 4.47
CA TYR A 465 -15.29 19.18 5.84
C TYR A 465 -15.67 20.41 6.68
N GLU A 466 -15.40 21.63 6.20
CA GLU A 466 -15.74 22.87 6.92
C GLU A 466 -17.26 22.99 7.13
N ASN A 467 -18.07 22.61 6.14
CA ASN A 467 -19.53 22.60 6.28
C ASN A 467 -20.00 21.61 7.37
N LEU A 468 -19.39 20.42 7.43
CA LEU A 468 -19.72 19.40 8.42
C LEU A 468 -19.25 19.76 9.84
N VAL A 469 -18.13 20.48 9.96
CA VAL A 469 -17.66 21.05 11.23
C VAL A 469 -18.63 22.15 11.71
N ASN A 470 -19.02 23.07 10.83
CA ASN A 470 -20.01 24.11 11.14
C ASN A 470 -21.38 23.53 11.54
N ALA A 471 -21.77 22.42 10.93
CA ALA A 471 -22.98 21.68 11.27
C ALA A 471 -22.85 20.85 12.58
N LYS A 472 -21.68 20.87 13.24
CA LYS A 472 -21.34 20.07 14.43
C LYS A 472 -21.50 18.55 14.21
N GLN A 473 -21.39 18.11 12.95
CA GLN A 473 -21.37 16.68 12.59
C GLN A 473 -19.95 16.10 12.64
N ILE A 474 -18.94 16.93 12.40
CA ILE A 474 -17.54 16.63 12.67
C ILE A 474 -17.09 17.50 13.84
N VAL A 475 -16.44 16.89 14.83
CA VAL A 475 -15.76 17.59 15.91
C VAL A 475 -14.30 17.20 15.88
N PHE A 476 -13.40 18.18 15.88
CA PHE A 476 -11.96 17.97 15.93
C PHE A 476 -11.44 18.43 17.29
N THR A 477 -10.62 17.60 17.94
CA THR A 477 -9.93 17.92 19.18
C THR A 477 -8.52 17.32 19.16
N THR A 478 -7.64 17.82 20.03
CA THR A 478 -6.27 17.33 20.17
C THR A 478 -6.05 16.92 21.61
N PHE A 479 -5.53 15.72 21.83
CA PHE A 479 -5.21 15.25 23.18
C PHE A 479 -3.87 15.83 23.64
N HIS A 480 -3.84 16.25 24.90
CA HIS A 480 -2.66 16.77 25.57
C HIS A 480 -2.71 16.38 27.06
N GLN A 481 -1.57 16.44 27.75
CA GLN A 481 -1.43 15.95 29.13
C GLN A 481 -2.41 16.59 30.14
N SER A 482 -2.87 17.82 29.89
CA SER A 482 -3.85 18.51 30.74
C SER A 482 -5.31 18.28 30.36
N LEU A 483 -5.62 17.52 29.31
CA LEU A 483 -7.00 17.22 28.94
C LEU A 483 -7.57 16.21 29.94
N SER A 484 -8.76 16.51 30.47
CA SER A 484 -9.37 15.78 31.58
C SER A 484 -10.73 15.18 31.19
N TYR A 485 -11.27 14.33 32.06
CA TYR A 485 -12.64 13.83 31.94
C TYR A 485 -13.65 14.98 31.92
N GLU A 486 -13.40 16.01 32.73
CA GLU A 486 -14.27 17.18 32.94
C GLU A 486 -14.40 18.05 31.68
N ASP A 487 -13.42 18.00 30.78
CA ASP A 487 -13.44 18.71 29.51
C ASP A 487 -14.00 17.87 28.37
N PHE A 488 -13.82 16.56 28.44
CA PHE A 488 -14.16 15.65 27.35
C PHE A 488 -15.54 15.03 27.48
N ILE A 489 -16.00 14.73 28.70
CA ILE A 489 -17.28 14.06 28.98
C ILE A 489 -18.26 15.01 29.65
N GLU A 490 -18.01 15.40 30.89
CA GLU A 490 -18.80 16.41 31.62
C GLU A 490 -18.04 16.87 32.86
N GLY A 491 -18.21 18.13 33.25
CA GLY A 491 -17.54 18.69 34.41
C GLY A 491 -18.28 19.86 35.01
N ILE A 492 -18.06 20.09 36.30
CA ILE A 492 -18.63 21.24 37.02
C ILE A 492 -17.83 22.49 36.65
N LYS A 493 -18.48 23.47 36.00
CA LYS A 493 -17.85 24.72 35.58
C LYS A 493 -18.53 25.90 36.27
N PRO A 494 -17.77 26.87 36.81
CA PRO A 494 -18.35 28.05 37.42
C PRO A 494 -18.95 28.98 36.34
N GLU A 495 -20.16 29.44 36.56
CA GLU A 495 -20.78 30.55 35.82
C GLU A 495 -21.06 31.73 36.74
N THR A 496 -21.04 32.94 36.19
CA THR A 496 -21.38 34.15 36.95
C THR A 496 -22.68 34.71 36.41
N THR A 497 -23.72 34.64 37.24
CA THR A 497 -25.05 35.19 36.93
C THR A 497 -25.37 36.24 37.98
N ASP A 498 -25.55 37.48 37.55
CA ASP A 498 -25.82 38.64 38.42
C ASP A 498 -24.80 38.83 39.57
N GLY A 499 -23.52 38.54 39.31
CA GLY A 499 -22.44 38.71 40.28
C GLY A 499 -22.29 37.58 41.31
N ASN A 500 -23.13 36.54 41.25
CA ASN A 500 -22.99 35.32 42.06
C ASN A 500 -22.36 34.21 41.22
N VAL A 501 -21.46 33.43 41.83
CA VAL A 501 -20.86 32.24 41.18
C VAL A 501 -21.77 31.04 41.41
N THR A 502 -22.32 30.49 40.35
CA THR A 502 -23.04 29.21 40.33
C THR A 502 -22.14 28.12 39.75
N TYR A 503 -22.35 26.88 40.17
CA TYR A 503 -21.60 25.73 39.68
C TYR A 503 -22.57 24.85 38.89
N GLU A 504 -22.40 24.80 37.57
CA GLU A 504 -23.25 24.00 36.70
C GLU A 504 -22.45 22.87 36.05
N VAL A 505 -23.08 21.71 35.92
CA VAL A 505 -22.51 20.60 35.16
C VAL A 505 -22.65 20.94 33.68
N LYS A 506 -21.51 21.01 32.99
CA LYS A 506 -21.44 21.27 31.55
C LYS A 506 -20.98 20.05 30.80
N ASP A 507 -21.60 19.83 29.65
CA ASP A 507 -21.24 18.75 28.74
C ASP A 507 -19.89 19.02 28.08
N GLY A 508 -19.06 17.99 28.02
CA GLY A 508 -17.78 17.97 27.34
C GLY A 508 -17.89 17.66 25.84
N ILE A 509 -16.74 17.67 25.16
CA ILE A 509 -16.62 17.54 23.70
C ILE A 509 -17.34 16.28 23.18
N PHE A 510 -17.07 15.12 23.79
CA PHE A 510 -17.62 13.83 23.35
C PHE A 510 -19.10 13.67 23.70
N LYS A 511 -19.50 14.05 24.92
CA LYS A 511 -20.92 14.01 25.33
C LYS A 511 -21.79 14.87 24.42
N GLY A 512 -21.33 16.08 24.09
CA GLY A 512 -22.02 16.97 23.15
C GLY A 512 -22.17 16.38 21.75
N LEU A 513 -21.13 15.72 21.21
CA LEU A 513 -21.22 15.03 19.92
C LEU A 513 -22.23 13.87 19.95
N CYS A 514 -22.18 13.03 20.99
CA CYS A 514 -23.11 11.90 21.14
C CYS A 514 -24.57 12.35 21.25
N GLN A 515 -24.83 13.47 21.93
CA GLN A 515 -26.17 14.07 22.00
C GLN A 515 -26.65 14.57 20.63
N ASN A 516 -25.77 15.20 19.83
CA ASN A 516 -26.09 15.62 18.47
C ASN A 516 -26.33 14.42 17.53
N ALA A 517 -25.57 13.35 17.74
CA ALA A 517 -25.66 12.13 16.94
C ALA A 517 -26.91 11.30 17.23
N ASN A 518 -27.52 11.50 18.39
CA ASN A 518 -28.75 10.83 18.77
C ASN A 518 -29.93 11.47 18.02
N PRO A 519 -30.62 10.74 17.12
CA PRO A 519 -31.82 11.25 16.48
C PRO A 519 -32.85 11.55 17.58
N LYS A 520 -33.27 12.81 17.70
CA LYS A 520 -34.34 13.19 18.64
C LYS A 520 -35.58 12.32 18.36
N ASN A 521 -35.89 11.40 19.28
CA ASN A 521 -37.17 10.71 19.47
C ASN A 521 -37.87 10.15 18.21
N THR A 522 -37.28 9.25 17.44
CA THR A 522 -38.03 8.47 16.44
C THR A 522 -38.04 6.99 16.78
N VAL A 523 -39.24 6.41 16.85
CA VAL A 523 -39.47 5.01 17.21
C VAL A 523 -39.33 4.15 15.95
N SER A 524 -38.59 3.03 16.02
CA SER A 524 -38.47 2.06 14.91
C SER A 524 -39.83 1.49 14.51
N PHE A 525 -39.96 0.96 13.28
CA PHE A 525 -41.20 0.35 12.81
C PHE A 525 -41.66 -0.79 13.73
N GLU A 526 -40.75 -1.66 14.14
CA GLU A 526 -40.99 -2.76 15.08
C GLU A 526 -41.65 -2.27 16.36
N ASN A 527 -41.03 -1.28 17.01
CA ASN A 527 -41.51 -0.76 18.28
C ASN A 527 -42.83 0.00 18.12
N ALA A 528 -43.01 0.75 17.02
CA ALA A 528 -44.27 1.43 16.72
C ALA A 528 -45.40 0.43 16.42
N TYR A 529 -45.10 -0.67 15.73
CA TYR A 529 -46.05 -1.73 15.43
C TYR A 529 -46.45 -2.51 16.68
N GLU A 530 -45.51 -2.83 17.57
CA GLU A 530 -45.80 -3.46 18.86
C GLU A 530 -46.69 -2.57 19.74
N LYS A 531 -46.41 -1.26 19.81
CA LYS A 531 -47.27 -0.30 20.50
C LYS A 531 -48.68 -0.25 19.91
N LEU A 532 -48.82 -0.31 18.59
CA LEU A 532 -50.13 -0.41 17.93
C LEU A 532 -50.85 -1.71 18.31
N GLN A 533 -50.15 -2.84 18.36
CA GLN A 533 -50.73 -4.12 18.77
C GLN A 533 -51.20 -4.08 20.23
N GLN A 534 -50.41 -3.48 21.14
CA GLN A 534 -50.79 -3.27 22.54
C GLN A 534 -52.05 -2.40 22.65
N LYS A 535 -52.10 -1.28 21.93
CA LYS A 535 -53.28 -0.40 21.92
C LYS A 535 -54.53 -1.08 21.37
N LEU A 536 -54.39 -1.97 20.39
CA LEU A 536 -55.49 -2.78 19.85
C LEU A 536 -55.92 -3.90 20.79
N ALA A 537 -55.02 -4.44 21.60
CA ALA A 537 -55.36 -5.38 22.66
C ALA A 537 -56.22 -4.71 23.76
N GLU A 538 -56.02 -3.41 24.00
CA GLU A 538 -56.79 -2.63 24.97
C GLU A 538 -58.13 -2.10 24.44
N ASN A 539 -58.16 -1.60 23.20
CA ASN A 539 -59.33 -0.89 22.64
C ASN A 539 -60.22 -1.75 21.72
N GLU A 540 -59.85 -3.02 21.48
CA GLU A 540 -60.42 -4.00 20.53
C GLU A 540 -60.43 -3.57 19.04
N ILE A 541 -60.77 -2.32 18.75
CA ILE A 541 -60.88 -1.72 17.41
C ILE A 541 -60.37 -0.28 17.41
N ILE A 542 -59.55 0.09 16.43
CA ILE A 542 -59.13 1.48 16.17
C ILE A 542 -59.67 1.95 14.82
N GLU A 543 -60.25 3.14 14.76
CA GLU A 543 -60.70 3.78 13.52
C GLU A 543 -59.62 4.71 12.96
N LEU A 544 -59.31 4.54 11.67
CA LEU A 544 -58.26 5.23 10.92
C LEU A 544 -58.83 5.84 9.64
N LYS A 545 -58.04 6.71 9.01
CA LYS A 545 -58.37 7.32 7.72
C LYS A 545 -57.32 7.05 6.65
N THR A 546 -57.76 6.85 5.42
CA THR A 546 -56.85 6.80 4.26
C THR A 546 -56.34 8.20 3.91
N PRO A 547 -55.29 8.35 3.09
CA PRO A 547 -54.85 9.65 2.58
C PRO A 547 -55.91 10.43 1.80
N THR A 548 -56.96 9.76 1.33
CA THR A 548 -58.12 10.37 0.65
C THR A 548 -59.30 10.58 1.60
N ASP A 549 -59.04 10.65 2.92
CA ASP A 549 -60.00 10.92 4.00
C ASP A 549 -61.16 9.90 4.13
N LYS A 550 -60.99 8.66 3.65
CA LYS A 550 -61.98 7.58 3.85
C LYS A 550 -61.74 6.86 5.18
N SER A 551 -62.77 6.74 6.02
CA SER A 551 -62.69 5.99 7.28
C SER A 551 -62.66 4.48 7.08
N PHE A 552 -61.86 3.80 7.90
CA PHE A 552 -61.84 2.34 8.04
C PHE A 552 -61.44 1.97 9.47
N SER A 553 -61.62 0.72 9.86
CA SER A 553 -61.23 0.26 11.19
C SER A 553 -60.29 -0.94 11.12
N ILE A 554 -59.44 -1.07 12.13
CA ILE A 554 -58.51 -2.19 12.31
C ILE A 554 -58.72 -2.87 13.65
N ALA A 555 -58.55 -4.20 13.68
CA ALA A 555 -58.59 -5.03 14.90
C ALA A 555 -57.48 -6.08 14.87
N LEU A 556 -56.96 -6.48 16.04
CA LEU A 556 -55.94 -7.52 16.12
C LEU A 556 -56.57 -8.92 15.94
N ASN A 557 -56.01 -9.74 15.06
CA ASN A 557 -56.45 -11.13 14.90
C ASN A 557 -55.64 -12.11 15.76
N LYS A 558 -56.08 -13.38 15.82
CA LYS A 558 -55.43 -14.45 16.61
C LYS A 558 -53.95 -14.69 16.25
N ASN A 559 -53.53 -14.30 15.04
CA ASN A 559 -52.17 -14.47 14.55
C ASN A 559 -51.35 -13.17 14.67
N GLY A 560 -51.83 -12.17 15.43
CA GLY A 560 -51.15 -10.90 15.64
C GLY A 560 -51.18 -9.93 14.43
N ASN A 561 -51.96 -10.22 13.38
CA ASN A 561 -52.08 -9.33 12.21
C ASN A 561 -53.32 -8.43 12.30
N LEU A 562 -53.34 -7.35 11.53
CA LEU A 562 -54.43 -6.37 11.54
C LEU A 562 -55.55 -6.80 10.59
N SER A 563 -56.76 -7.02 11.10
CA SER A 563 -57.96 -7.23 10.29
C SER A 563 -58.51 -5.88 9.82
N LEU A 564 -58.69 -5.71 8.51
CA LEU A 564 -59.29 -4.52 7.91
C LEU A 564 -60.82 -4.63 7.90
N MET A 565 -61.52 -3.61 8.37
CA MET A 565 -62.97 -3.48 8.38
C MET A 565 -63.39 -2.16 7.73
N THR A 566 -64.44 -2.19 6.90
CA THR A 566 -64.96 -0.99 6.21
C THR A 566 -66.48 -0.91 6.30
N GLY A 567 -67.03 0.26 5.96
CA GLY A 567 -68.47 0.52 6.00
C GLY A 567 -69.01 0.75 7.42
N SER A 568 -70.25 1.23 7.51
CA SER A 568 -70.90 1.56 8.79
C SER A 568 -71.12 0.34 9.70
N LYS A 569 -71.16 -0.87 9.12
CA LYS A 569 -71.28 -2.14 9.84
C LYS A 569 -69.93 -2.79 10.20
N ARG A 570 -68.79 -2.15 9.87
CA ARG A 570 -67.44 -2.67 10.10
C ARG A 570 -67.25 -4.10 9.56
N GLU A 571 -67.68 -4.33 8.33
CA GLU A 571 -67.57 -5.64 7.70
C GLU A 571 -66.10 -5.94 7.37
N LYS A 572 -65.62 -7.13 7.76
CA LYS A 572 -64.24 -7.56 7.56
C LYS A 572 -63.96 -7.74 6.06
N GLN A 573 -63.02 -6.96 5.53
CA GLN A 573 -62.59 -7.01 4.13
C GLN A 573 -61.35 -7.86 3.92
N GLY A 574 -60.45 -7.96 4.91
CA GLY A 574 -59.24 -8.79 4.82
C GLY A 574 -58.21 -8.52 5.91
N ILE A 575 -56.93 -8.77 5.62
CA ILE A 575 -55.84 -8.72 6.60
C ILE A 575 -54.67 -7.87 6.06
N LEU A 576 -54.24 -6.90 6.85
CA LEU A 576 -53.02 -6.11 6.65
C LEU A 576 -51.90 -6.74 7.50
N THR A 577 -51.01 -7.49 6.85
CA THR A 577 -49.91 -8.17 7.55
C THR A 577 -48.72 -7.21 7.74
N LYS A 578 -47.90 -7.48 8.78
CA LYS A 578 -46.67 -6.73 9.06
C LYS A 578 -45.75 -6.68 7.83
N GLU A 579 -45.56 -7.82 7.17
CA GLU A 579 -44.74 -7.95 5.96
C GLU A 579 -45.23 -7.04 4.82
N LYS A 580 -46.56 -6.97 4.60
CA LYS A 580 -47.14 -6.12 3.54
C LYS A 580 -47.04 -4.64 3.87
N LEU A 581 -47.12 -4.26 5.15
CA LEU A 581 -46.85 -2.89 5.59
C LEU A 581 -45.39 -2.50 5.32
N LEU A 582 -44.44 -3.39 5.59
CA LEU A 582 -43.01 -3.19 5.28
C LEU A 582 -42.76 -3.08 3.77
N GLN A 583 -43.39 -3.92 2.96
CA GLN A 583 -43.27 -3.83 1.50
C GLN A 583 -43.82 -2.50 0.96
N GLN A 584 -44.94 -2.00 1.51
CA GLN A 584 -45.50 -0.70 1.15
C GLN A 584 -44.60 0.48 1.57
N LEU A 585 -43.92 0.36 2.71
CA LEU A 585 -42.90 1.33 3.16
C LEU A 585 -41.71 1.39 2.19
N ASN A 586 -41.29 0.23 1.68
CA ASN A 586 -40.17 0.11 0.74
C ASN A 586 -40.55 0.41 -0.72
N GLY A 587 -41.69 1.06 -0.96
CA GLY A 587 -42.13 1.48 -2.29
C GLY A 587 -42.55 0.35 -3.23
N LYS A 588 -42.73 -0.89 -2.73
CA LYS A 588 -43.27 -1.99 -3.53
C LYS A 588 -44.80 -1.90 -3.50
N GLU A 589 -45.43 -1.98 -4.68
CA GLU A 589 -46.88 -2.15 -4.77
C GLU A 589 -47.26 -3.55 -4.33
N VAL A 590 -47.98 -3.64 -3.22
CA VAL A 590 -48.26 -4.92 -2.55
C VAL A 590 -49.63 -5.46 -2.90
N PHE A 591 -50.59 -4.58 -3.21
CA PHE A 591 -51.96 -4.99 -3.50
C PHE A 591 -52.76 -3.86 -4.18
N ILE A 592 -53.11 -4.07 -5.46
CA ILE A 592 -53.83 -3.10 -6.29
C ILE A 592 -55.18 -2.75 -5.64
N GLY A 593 -55.37 -1.47 -5.31
CA GLY A 593 -56.62 -0.90 -4.79
C GLY A 593 -56.74 -0.85 -3.26
N TRP A 594 -55.73 -1.31 -2.51
CA TRP A 594 -55.71 -1.29 -1.05
C TRP A 594 -54.63 -0.36 -0.45
N GLU A 595 -53.90 0.36 -1.29
CA GLU A 595 -52.77 1.22 -0.93
C GLU A 595 -53.19 2.30 0.07
N GLY A 596 -54.43 2.81 -0.08
CA GLY A 596 -55.00 3.80 0.83
C GLY A 596 -55.09 3.31 2.29
N TYR A 597 -55.41 2.03 2.50
CA TYR A 597 -55.51 1.46 3.85
C TYR A 597 -54.15 1.22 4.48
N PHE A 598 -53.18 0.69 3.71
CA PHE A 598 -51.80 0.54 4.19
C PHE A 598 -51.18 1.90 4.53
N LYS A 599 -51.36 2.91 3.68
CA LYS A 599 -50.91 4.28 3.95
C LYS A 599 -51.60 4.88 5.19
N GLY A 600 -52.88 4.60 5.40
CA GLY A 600 -53.61 5.05 6.59
C GLY A 600 -53.03 4.48 7.89
N VAL A 601 -52.69 3.18 7.91
CA VAL A 601 -52.01 2.55 9.06
C VAL A 601 -50.62 3.18 9.27
N ILE A 602 -49.84 3.33 8.20
CA ILE A 602 -48.50 3.96 8.28
C ILE A 602 -48.60 5.39 8.83
N TYR A 603 -49.55 6.20 8.35
CA TYR A 603 -49.77 7.56 8.84
C TYR A 603 -50.11 7.59 10.33
N HIS A 604 -50.97 6.67 10.78
CA HIS A 604 -51.30 6.54 12.19
C HIS A 604 -50.07 6.17 13.04
N LEU A 605 -49.22 5.26 12.54
CA LEU A 605 -47.95 4.96 13.20
C LEU A 605 -47.10 6.22 13.34
N LYS A 606 -47.02 7.06 12.29
CA LYS A 606 -46.26 8.31 12.34
C LYS A 606 -46.81 9.30 13.36
N SER A 607 -48.11 9.57 13.31
CA SER A 607 -48.74 10.60 14.13
C SER A 607 -48.82 10.22 15.60
N GLU A 608 -49.14 8.96 15.89
CA GLU A 608 -49.46 8.52 17.25
C GLU A 608 -48.22 8.02 18.01
N PHE A 609 -47.29 7.36 17.31
CA PHE A 609 -46.14 6.70 17.93
C PHE A 609 -44.80 7.34 17.54
N ASN A 610 -44.83 8.52 16.92
CA ASN A 610 -43.65 9.25 16.43
C ASN A 610 -42.74 8.37 15.54
N PHE A 611 -43.36 7.48 14.75
CA PHE A 611 -42.67 6.68 13.74
C PHE A 611 -42.27 7.55 12.55
N ASN A 612 -41.04 7.44 12.09
CA ASN A 612 -40.63 8.04 10.83
C ASN A 612 -40.19 6.93 9.86
N PRO A 613 -40.87 6.74 8.71
CA PRO A 613 -40.47 5.71 7.75
C PRO A 613 -39.13 6.00 7.05
N GLU A 614 -38.60 7.22 7.17
CA GLU A 614 -37.23 7.52 6.72
C GLU A 614 -36.17 6.99 7.71
N THR A 615 -36.57 6.52 8.90
CA THR A 615 -35.62 5.96 9.89
C THR A 615 -35.27 4.50 9.65
N THR A 616 -35.73 3.90 8.55
CA THR A 616 -35.16 2.63 8.07
C THR A 616 -33.95 2.79 7.16
N GLU A 617 -33.57 4.00 6.70
CA GLU A 617 -32.29 4.23 6.02
C GLU A 617 -31.73 5.65 6.27
N ASN A 618 -30.50 5.73 6.81
CA ASN A 618 -29.66 6.90 7.10
C ASN A 618 -29.90 7.67 8.42
N THR A 619 -29.54 7.03 9.54
CA THR A 619 -28.91 7.79 10.64
C THR A 619 -27.67 8.49 10.09
N LYS A 620 -27.67 9.82 9.99
CA LYS A 620 -26.48 10.58 9.57
C LYS A 620 -25.31 10.19 10.47
N ASN A 621 -24.16 9.92 9.88
CA ASN A 621 -22.96 9.62 10.65
C ASN A 621 -22.39 10.92 11.26
N TYR A 622 -21.74 10.76 12.40
CA TYR A 622 -21.05 11.82 13.13
C TYR A 622 -19.62 11.36 13.38
N VAL A 623 -18.64 12.27 13.30
CA VAL A 623 -17.23 11.90 13.41
C VAL A 623 -16.54 12.76 14.46
N LEU A 624 -15.90 12.12 15.43
CA LEU A 624 -14.93 12.74 16.31
C LEU A 624 -13.53 12.47 15.77
N ILE A 625 -12.75 13.52 15.53
CA ILE A 625 -11.33 13.42 15.22
C ILE A 625 -10.55 13.79 16.47
N ILE A 626 -9.68 12.89 16.92
CA ILE A 626 -8.79 13.07 18.07
C ILE A 626 -7.36 13.05 17.57
N ASP A 627 -6.75 14.23 17.43
CA ASP A 627 -5.35 14.34 17.07
C ASP A 627 -4.46 14.03 18.28
N GLU A 628 -3.32 13.38 18.05
CA GLU A 628 -2.32 13.06 19.09
C GLU A 628 -2.91 12.27 20.28
N ILE A 629 -3.73 11.25 20.00
CA ILE A 629 -4.49 10.49 21.00
C ILE A 629 -3.60 9.87 22.10
N ASN A 630 -2.33 9.57 21.80
CA ASN A 630 -1.36 9.05 22.76
C ASN A 630 -0.75 10.10 23.71
N ARG A 631 -0.92 11.41 23.45
CA ARG A 631 -0.39 12.49 24.31
C ARG A 631 -1.26 12.79 25.52
N GLY A 632 -2.46 12.23 25.59
CA GLY A 632 -3.36 12.30 26.75
C GLY A 632 -3.49 10.94 27.45
N ASN A 633 -3.85 10.93 28.73
CA ASN A 633 -4.19 9.69 29.42
C ASN A 633 -5.58 9.22 28.98
N VAL A 634 -5.65 8.42 27.91
CA VAL A 634 -6.90 7.95 27.28
C VAL A 634 -7.84 7.31 28.31
N SER A 635 -7.31 6.47 29.20
CA SER A 635 -8.12 5.82 30.24
C SER A 635 -8.74 6.81 31.22
N ALA A 636 -8.02 7.86 31.62
CA ALA A 636 -8.55 8.91 32.49
C ALA A 636 -9.54 9.83 31.77
N ILE A 637 -9.26 10.17 30.50
CA ILE A 637 -10.10 11.08 29.70
C ILE A 637 -11.44 10.45 29.35
N PHE A 638 -11.46 9.18 28.93
CA PHE A 638 -12.71 8.45 28.65
C PHE A 638 -13.36 7.89 29.92
N GLY A 639 -12.59 7.65 30.98
CA GLY A 639 -13.08 7.04 32.21
C GLY A 639 -13.76 5.69 31.95
N GLU A 640 -14.92 5.48 32.58
CA GLU A 640 -15.72 4.26 32.45
C GLU A 640 -16.34 4.08 31.04
N LEU A 641 -16.35 5.14 30.23
CA LEU A 641 -16.95 5.16 28.88
C LEU A 641 -16.10 4.44 27.83
N ILE A 642 -14.85 4.07 28.15
CA ILE A 642 -13.99 3.34 27.21
C ILE A 642 -14.64 2.03 26.75
N THR A 643 -15.41 1.38 27.62
CA THR A 643 -16.16 0.16 27.32
C THR A 643 -17.33 0.40 26.35
N LEU A 644 -17.94 1.58 26.38
CA LEU A 644 -19.05 1.94 25.49
C LEU A 644 -18.59 2.25 24.05
N LEU A 645 -17.28 2.28 23.80
CA LEU A 645 -16.74 2.46 22.46
C LEU A 645 -16.84 1.19 21.61
N GLU A 646 -16.95 0.00 22.22
CA GLU A 646 -17.11 -1.29 21.53
C GLU A 646 -18.37 -1.29 20.65
N GLU A 647 -18.29 -1.90 19.46
CA GLU A 647 -19.40 -1.82 18.47
C GLU A 647 -20.70 -2.38 19.04
N ASP A 648 -20.70 -3.58 19.61
CA ASP A 648 -21.87 -4.26 20.15
C ASP A 648 -22.55 -3.53 21.32
N LYS A 649 -21.77 -2.79 22.13
CA LYS A 649 -22.23 -2.05 23.32
C LYS A 649 -22.83 -0.67 23.03
N ARG A 650 -22.72 -0.18 21.79
CA ARG A 650 -23.29 1.11 21.40
C ARG A 650 -24.81 1.07 21.30
N LYS A 651 -25.44 2.18 21.63
CA LYS A 651 -26.89 2.39 21.51
C LYS A 651 -27.35 2.09 20.08
N GLY A 652 -28.32 1.20 19.95
CA GLY A 652 -28.84 0.71 18.66
C GLY A 652 -28.28 -0.65 18.21
N ASN A 653 -27.33 -1.25 18.95
CA ASN A 653 -26.82 -2.60 18.71
C ASN A 653 -27.34 -3.61 19.74
N LYS A 654 -27.07 -4.91 19.52
CA LYS A 654 -27.68 -6.01 20.29
C LYS A 654 -27.33 -6.01 21.77
N GLU A 655 -26.09 -5.68 22.12
CA GLU A 655 -25.56 -5.70 23.48
C GLU A 655 -25.47 -4.27 24.07
N GLN A 656 -26.36 -3.36 23.64
CA GLN A 656 -26.29 -1.94 24.01
C GLN A 656 -26.21 -1.75 25.53
N THR A 657 -25.27 -0.92 25.97
CA THR A 657 -24.99 -0.66 27.39
C THR A 657 -25.11 0.84 27.67
N GLU A 658 -25.58 1.19 28.87
CA GLU A 658 -25.64 2.56 29.37
C GLU A 658 -24.89 2.63 30.71
N VAL A 659 -24.22 3.74 30.98
CA VAL A 659 -23.61 4.03 32.30
C VAL A 659 -24.26 5.25 32.94
N ILE A 660 -24.11 5.42 34.25
CA ILE A 660 -24.54 6.62 34.97
C ILE A 660 -23.34 7.54 35.09
N LEU A 661 -23.45 8.78 34.59
CA LEU A 661 -22.36 9.74 34.66
C LEU A 661 -22.20 10.31 36.09
N PRO A 662 -20.96 10.53 36.56
CA PRO A 662 -20.68 10.83 37.96
C PRO A 662 -21.07 12.24 38.41
N TYR A 663 -21.14 13.22 37.50
CA TYR A 663 -21.45 14.61 37.86
C TYR A 663 -22.94 14.91 37.69
N SER A 664 -23.53 14.58 36.54
CA SER A 664 -24.95 14.85 36.27
C SER A 664 -25.90 13.78 36.80
N ASN A 665 -25.42 12.57 37.09
CA ASN A 665 -26.22 11.37 37.34
C ASN A 665 -27.14 10.96 36.17
N ASP A 666 -26.89 11.46 34.97
CA ASP A 666 -27.64 11.06 33.78
C ASP A 666 -27.17 9.70 33.27
N LYS A 667 -28.09 8.97 32.63
CA LYS A 667 -27.73 7.80 31.83
C LYS A 667 -27.11 8.23 30.51
N PHE A 668 -25.99 7.61 30.16
CA PHE A 668 -25.25 7.90 28.93
C PHE A 668 -24.90 6.62 28.17
N SER A 669 -24.96 6.71 26.84
CA SER A 669 -24.53 5.67 25.92
C SER A 669 -24.02 6.28 24.62
N VAL A 670 -23.11 5.59 23.93
CA VAL A 670 -22.53 6.03 22.65
C VAL A 670 -23.40 5.54 21.49
N PRO A 671 -23.93 6.41 20.61
CA PRO A 671 -24.72 5.99 19.44
C PRO A 671 -23.92 5.18 18.41
N ASN A 672 -24.57 4.22 17.74
CA ASN A 672 -23.93 3.40 16.71
C ASN A 672 -23.60 4.13 15.38
N ASN A 673 -24.00 5.40 15.24
CA ASN A 673 -23.68 6.29 14.12
C ASN A 673 -22.58 7.32 14.44
N VAL A 674 -21.93 7.23 15.61
CA VAL A 674 -20.73 8.01 15.94
C VAL A 674 -19.48 7.26 15.48
N TYR A 675 -18.52 7.93 14.87
CA TYR A 675 -17.24 7.37 14.45
C TYR A 675 -16.12 8.13 15.14
N ILE A 676 -15.06 7.44 15.55
CA ILE A 676 -13.89 8.06 16.18
C ILE A 676 -12.67 7.79 15.30
N ILE A 677 -11.97 8.85 14.92
CA ILE A 677 -10.72 8.81 14.17
C ILE A 677 -9.62 9.43 15.06
N GLY A 678 -8.79 8.59 15.66
CA GLY A 678 -7.58 9.02 16.35
C GLY A 678 -6.42 9.21 15.37
N THR A 679 -5.52 10.16 15.64
CA THR A 679 -4.16 10.13 15.10
C THR A 679 -3.17 9.87 16.23
N MET A 680 -2.11 9.13 15.95
CA MET A 680 -1.10 8.77 16.95
C MET A 680 0.30 8.88 16.35
N ASN A 681 1.17 9.65 16.98
CA ASN A 681 2.58 9.61 16.64
C ASN A 681 3.23 8.44 17.36
N THR A 682 3.91 7.56 16.62
CA THR A 682 4.62 6.40 17.20
C THR A 682 6.04 6.73 17.67
N ALA A 683 6.46 7.99 17.52
CA ALA A 683 7.78 8.46 17.94
C ALA A 683 7.78 9.04 19.36
N ASP A 684 6.60 9.38 19.90
CA ASP A 684 6.38 9.73 21.31
C ASP A 684 5.98 8.48 22.09
#